data_AF-A0A842S6L9-F1
#
_entry.id   AF-A0A842S6L9-F1
#
_cell.length_a   1.000
_cell.length_b   1.000
_cell.length_c   1.000
_cell.angle_alpha   90.00
_cell.angle_beta   90.00
_cell.angle_gamma   90.00
#
_symmetry.space_group_name_H-M   'P 1'
#
loop_
_entity.id
_entity.type
_entity.pdbx_description
1 polymer ?
#
loop_
_entity_poly.entity_id
_entity_poly.type
_entity_poly.pdbx_seq_one_letter_code
_entity_poly.pdbx_strand_id
1 'polypeptide(L)'
;MNRDKKKRLISYSLIIIILCFSSLNLISTLFQYQHNPEVQFKPSSESDIDINDLPLIDYEALNQSWYNSSIEMIIIAPEGEPDFENALEPLKEYKNQKGVKTIIITNYSEYEGVDTQEKIRNLIKSYYESDGIRWVLLAGDAQNNLIPIREVYNPDVRDAPGSNSEYSGWDDIYKPTDFYYADLDRDWDEDGDGKYGESSKYNENGIDEIDWTPEVYVGRLPADNSNELEIMVNKTLEYEMALNIGGWMNKMLLAGGVSDPVSSGDPEDEARLTEYIWQNYILSEMNFTNLIRTTSEFSPQTPPSPNTQDTLTQSNFINGVNDGYSTILFAGHGDPFTYTDKSGSGPYYSNGDANSASNYGMPSLVYAFACTTSSYDKNDNSIGENFIKRQNAGAIGYVGSIRVTWYVTNDIFLEILNRGNAKLFWKTFFEEKKYQPGMTLYNSKISYINSEYFQKYSSFEYEWERKNLLTYNLLGDPEIDIYTSIPQEIVNPFPNPLFEGQFVNVTIKTNDQELVPFPRVHLRTNDGGYRTVYGDIKGKVKFRLPVGIKNYNVTITGHNALKSNFNFTSLPDNEDPEFMKMWKFPEQPSVSNNILFHLEAIDRSSGIEGVYTYLTTDSFQNYEEYQFTNGFTENETDFIINLNKLDPGEYKFEFLIFTRDYANNTINSSWEVQVVINIPITNFVLLAAVFIIIGLTTVSSYIIILNVRNGTENLRKLTKEV
;
A
#
# COMPACT_ATOMS: atom_id res chain seq x y z
N MET A 1 55.64 -39.13 39.15
CA MET A 1 54.29 -38.67 39.56
C MET A 1 53.26 -39.49 38.80
N ASN A 2 52.37 -40.17 39.52
CA ASN A 2 51.62 -41.34 39.05
C ASN A 2 50.43 -40.98 38.12
N ARG A 3 50.10 -41.89 37.19
CA ARG A 3 49.14 -41.73 36.07
C ARG A 3 47.72 -41.32 36.52
N ASP A 4 47.36 -41.60 37.77
CA ASP A 4 46.07 -41.21 38.38
C ASP A 4 45.95 -39.73 38.76
N LYS A 5 47.06 -39.03 39.05
CA LYS A 5 47.02 -37.58 39.31
C LYS A 5 46.72 -36.77 38.04
N LYS A 6 47.13 -37.28 36.88
CA LYS A 6 46.90 -36.62 35.58
C LYS A 6 45.44 -36.74 35.13
N LYS A 7 44.79 -37.88 35.41
CA LYS A 7 43.35 -38.07 35.13
C LYS A 7 42.47 -37.15 35.98
N ARG A 8 42.77 -37.00 37.28
CA ARG A 8 42.02 -36.09 38.16
C ARG A 8 42.15 -34.63 37.74
N LEU A 9 43.32 -34.17 37.32
CA LEU A 9 43.49 -32.79 36.83
C LEU A 9 42.65 -32.51 35.58
N ILE A 10 42.60 -33.45 34.62
CA ILE A 10 41.82 -33.27 33.39
C ILE A 10 40.31 -33.25 33.70
N SER A 11 39.85 -34.05 34.66
CA SER A 11 38.45 -34.05 35.11
C SER A 11 38.05 -32.72 35.78
N TYR A 12 38.92 -32.11 36.58
CA TYR A 12 38.66 -30.80 37.19
C TYR A 12 38.70 -29.67 36.16
N SER A 13 39.57 -29.73 35.15
CA SER A 13 39.60 -28.75 34.06
C SER A 13 38.37 -28.84 33.16
N LEU A 14 37.82 -30.03 32.89
CA LEU A 14 36.57 -30.17 32.12
C LEU A 14 35.36 -29.62 32.87
N ILE A 15 35.28 -29.80 34.19
CA ILE A 15 34.18 -29.28 35.02
C ILE A 15 34.21 -27.74 35.06
N ILE A 16 35.41 -27.14 35.10
CA ILE A 16 35.57 -25.67 35.06
C ILE A 16 35.21 -25.11 33.68
N ILE A 17 35.55 -25.81 32.59
CA ILE A 17 35.17 -25.40 31.23
C ILE A 17 33.65 -25.52 31.02
N ILE A 18 33.00 -26.57 31.53
CA ILE A 18 31.54 -26.74 31.45
C ILE A 18 30.80 -25.67 32.29
N LEU A 19 31.35 -25.26 33.44
CA LEU A 19 30.80 -24.17 34.25
C LEU A 19 31.04 -22.77 33.66
N CYS A 20 32.06 -22.60 32.82
CA CYS A 20 32.32 -21.34 32.10
C CYS A 20 31.55 -21.22 30.77
N PHE A 21 31.03 -22.32 30.21
CA PHE A 21 30.24 -22.31 28.98
C PHE A 21 28.72 -22.19 29.19
N SER A 22 28.22 -22.30 30.44
CA SER A 22 26.81 -22.11 30.78
C SER A 22 26.40 -20.64 31.01
N SER A 23 27.31 -19.67 30.83
CA SER A 23 27.03 -18.24 30.97
C SER A 23 27.00 -17.47 29.63
N LEU A 24 26.92 -18.16 28.50
CA LEU A 24 26.83 -17.57 27.17
C LEU A 24 25.67 -18.21 26.40
N ASN A 25 24.44 -17.78 26.71
CA ASN A 25 23.29 -17.76 25.80
C ASN A 25 22.09 -17.16 26.54
N LEU A 26 21.84 -15.86 26.32
CA LEU A 26 20.49 -15.31 26.11
C LEU A 26 20.63 -13.84 25.66
N ILE A 27 20.81 -13.63 24.35
CA ILE A 27 20.43 -12.37 23.72
C ILE A 27 19.51 -12.76 22.56
N SER A 28 18.22 -12.67 22.82
CA SER A 28 17.19 -12.63 21.79
C SER A 28 16.39 -11.35 21.98
N THR A 29 16.67 -10.41 21.08
CA THR A 29 15.68 -9.55 20.40
C THR A 29 14.48 -9.07 21.21
N LEU A 30 14.53 -7.79 21.61
CA LEU A 30 13.39 -6.89 21.60
C LEU A 30 13.89 -5.54 21.10
N PHE A 31 13.82 -5.32 19.79
CA PHE A 31 13.68 -3.97 19.26
C PHE A 31 12.18 -3.73 19.14
N GLN A 32 11.62 -3.04 20.13
CA GLN A 32 10.38 -2.29 19.97
C GLN A 32 10.78 -0.82 19.99
N TYR A 33 10.22 -0.09 19.03
CA TYR A 33 10.43 1.33 18.80
C TYR A 33 10.23 2.11 20.12
N GLN A 34 11.31 2.67 20.66
CA GLN A 34 11.27 3.45 21.89
C GLN A 34 11.06 4.92 21.51
N HIS A 35 9.91 5.48 21.88
CA HIS A 35 9.74 6.92 21.92
C HIS A 35 10.61 7.44 23.06
N ASN A 36 11.71 8.12 22.74
CA ASN A 36 12.59 8.67 23.77
C ASN A 36 11.93 9.92 24.37
N PRO A 37 11.76 10.00 25.70
CA PRO A 37 11.23 11.19 26.35
C PRO A 37 12.24 12.34 26.25
N GLU A 38 11.76 13.58 26.16
CA GLU A 38 12.60 14.74 26.45
C GLU A 38 12.83 14.81 27.97
N VAL A 39 14.09 14.92 28.38
CA VAL A 39 14.47 15.00 29.80
C VAL A 39 15.03 16.38 30.09
N GLN A 40 14.38 17.12 31.01
CA GLN A 40 14.86 18.40 31.52
C GLN A 40 15.08 18.33 33.04
N PHE A 41 16.19 18.92 33.51
CA PHE A 41 16.52 19.03 34.93
C PHE A 41 16.18 20.44 35.45
N LYS A 42 15.32 20.54 36.46
CA LYS A 42 14.97 21.81 37.11
C LYS A 42 15.05 21.69 38.65
N PRO A 43 15.67 22.66 39.35
CA PRO A 43 15.61 22.73 40.81
C PRO A 43 14.34 23.47 41.26
N SER A 44 13.47 22.85 42.05
CA SER A 44 12.41 23.56 42.79
C SER A 44 11.83 22.71 43.93
N SER A 45 11.08 23.34 44.84
CA SER A 45 10.33 22.73 45.94
C SER A 45 8.94 22.25 45.51
N GLU A 46 8.43 21.19 46.15
CA GLU A 46 7.12 20.52 45.97
C GLU A 46 5.89 21.43 45.79
N SER A 47 5.94 22.71 46.19
CA SER A 47 4.84 23.69 46.07
C SER A 47 4.72 24.40 44.72
N ASP A 48 5.65 24.18 43.78
CA ASP A 48 5.76 24.97 42.53
C ASP A 48 5.41 24.16 41.25
N ILE A 49 5.01 22.89 41.33
CA ILE A 49 4.60 22.10 40.16
C ILE A 49 3.08 22.15 40.04
N ASP A 50 2.57 23.07 39.23
CA ASP A 50 1.15 23.27 39.00
C ASP A 50 0.71 22.66 37.67
N ILE A 51 -0.55 22.25 37.59
CA ILE A 51 -1.22 21.80 36.36
C ILE A 51 -1.15 22.88 35.26
N ASN A 52 -1.09 24.15 35.68
CA ASN A 52 -0.99 25.31 34.81
C ASN A 52 0.38 25.45 34.12
N ASP A 53 1.40 24.70 34.57
CA ASP A 53 2.73 24.71 33.96
C ASP A 53 2.87 23.68 32.82
N LEU A 54 1.85 22.84 32.60
CA LEU A 54 1.85 21.88 31.50
C LEU A 54 1.82 22.60 30.13
N PRO A 55 2.56 22.10 29.12
CA PRO A 55 2.51 22.65 27.77
C PRO A 55 1.07 22.71 27.24
N LEU A 56 0.68 23.83 26.65
CA LEU A 56 -0.64 23.95 26.01
C LEU A 56 -0.77 22.95 24.87
N ILE A 57 -1.97 22.39 24.69
CA ILE A 57 -2.27 21.54 23.54
C ILE A 57 -2.35 22.42 22.29
N ASP A 58 -1.53 22.10 21.28
CA ASP A 58 -1.59 22.75 19.97
C ASP A 58 -2.69 22.12 19.11
N TYR A 59 -3.93 22.54 19.34
CA TYR A 59 -5.07 22.07 18.55
C TYR A 59 -5.03 22.48 17.08
N GLU A 60 -4.31 23.55 16.72
CA GLU A 60 -4.18 23.96 15.33
C GLU A 60 -3.33 22.95 14.56
N ALA A 61 -2.16 22.60 15.10
CA ALA A 61 -1.30 21.57 14.53
C ALA A 61 -1.97 20.19 14.51
N LEU A 62 -2.62 19.78 15.61
CA LEU A 62 -3.31 18.48 15.69
C LEU A 62 -4.45 18.36 14.67
N ASN A 63 -5.19 19.44 14.45
CA ASN A 63 -6.34 19.43 13.56
C ASN A 63 -5.98 19.78 12.10
N GLN A 64 -4.72 20.04 11.77
CA GLN A 64 -4.31 20.44 10.41
C GLN A 64 -4.82 19.46 9.34
N SER A 65 -4.80 18.16 9.63
CA SER A 65 -5.30 17.08 8.75
C SER A 65 -6.81 17.16 8.42
N TRP A 66 -7.59 17.93 9.17
CA TRP A 66 -9.02 18.16 8.92
C TRP A 66 -9.30 19.39 8.07
N TYR A 67 -8.40 20.38 8.04
CA TYR A 67 -8.67 21.67 7.38
C TYR A 67 -7.74 21.94 6.20
N ASN A 68 -6.66 21.18 6.08
CA ASN A 68 -5.71 21.27 4.98
C ASN A 68 -5.61 19.92 4.24
N SER A 69 -6.74 19.42 3.75
CA SER A 69 -6.73 18.19 2.93
C SER A 69 -6.05 18.43 1.60
N SER A 70 -5.10 17.58 1.24
CA SER A 70 -4.41 17.61 -0.04
C SER A 70 -5.32 17.19 -1.20
N ILE A 71 -4.98 17.65 -2.40
CA ILE A 71 -5.61 17.20 -3.66
C ILE A 71 -5.26 15.72 -3.88
N GLU A 72 -6.23 14.90 -4.30
CA GLU A 72 -6.01 13.48 -4.60
C GLU A 72 -6.10 13.19 -6.10
N MET A 73 -6.89 13.97 -6.83
CA MET A 73 -7.11 13.82 -8.27
C MET A 73 -6.99 15.15 -8.99
N ILE A 74 -6.35 15.13 -10.15
CA ILE A 74 -6.38 16.25 -11.09
C ILE A 74 -7.02 15.80 -12.41
N ILE A 75 -7.85 16.66 -12.98
CA ILE A 75 -8.41 16.49 -14.31
C ILE A 75 -7.76 17.54 -15.20
N ILE A 76 -7.03 17.10 -16.22
CA ILE A 76 -6.33 17.99 -17.15
C ILE A 76 -7.17 18.14 -18.41
N ALA A 77 -7.59 19.36 -18.71
CA ALA A 77 -8.41 19.69 -19.86
C ALA A 77 -7.66 20.64 -20.82
N PRO A 78 -8.01 20.66 -22.13
CA PRO A 78 -7.36 21.53 -23.11
C PRO A 78 -7.38 23.00 -22.71
N GLU A 79 -6.25 23.67 -22.89
CA GLU A 79 -6.11 25.08 -22.54
C GLU A 79 -6.94 25.97 -23.49
N GLY A 80 -7.68 26.92 -22.92
CA GLY A 80 -8.50 27.85 -23.70
C GLY A 80 -9.83 27.28 -24.19
N GLU A 81 -10.23 26.10 -23.73
CA GLU A 81 -11.49 25.42 -24.10
C GLU A 81 -12.48 25.38 -22.91
N PRO A 82 -13.20 26.48 -22.61
CA PRO A 82 -14.08 26.56 -21.44
C PRO A 82 -15.24 25.56 -21.47
N ASP A 83 -15.66 25.10 -22.65
CA ASP A 83 -16.72 24.10 -22.78
C ASP A 83 -16.27 22.71 -22.29
N PHE A 84 -14.96 22.39 -22.36
CA PHE A 84 -14.41 21.19 -21.73
C PHE A 84 -14.47 21.29 -20.21
N GLU A 85 -14.07 22.43 -19.63
CA GLU A 85 -14.15 22.66 -18.19
C GLU A 85 -15.60 22.55 -17.68
N ASN A 86 -16.55 23.15 -18.39
CA ASN A 86 -17.97 23.07 -18.05
C ASN A 86 -18.50 21.63 -18.07
N ALA A 87 -18.08 20.81 -19.04
CA ALA A 87 -18.49 19.41 -19.13
C ALA A 87 -17.91 18.55 -17.99
N LEU A 88 -16.77 18.94 -17.40
CA LEU A 88 -16.09 18.22 -16.32
C LEU A 88 -16.56 18.60 -14.92
N GLU A 89 -17.15 19.77 -14.76
CA GLU A 89 -17.58 20.30 -13.46
C GLU A 89 -18.49 19.33 -12.69
N PRO A 90 -19.49 18.65 -13.30
CA PRO A 90 -20.29 17.65 -12.61
C PRO A 90 -19.49 16.47 -12.07
N LEU A 91 -18.47 16.01 -12.82
CA LEU A 91 -17.57 14.93 -12.38
C LEU A 91 -16.74 15.37 -11.18
N LYS A 92 -16.08 16.53 -11.29
CA LYS A 92 -15.27 17.12 -10.22
C LYS A 92 -16.09 17.27 -8.93
N GLU A 93 -17.31 17.80 -9.03
CA GLU A 93 -18.19 17.96 -7.87
C GLU A 93 -18.60 16.61 -7.26
N TYR A 94 -18.91 15.60 -8.08
CA TYR A 94 -19.23 14.27 -7.56
C TYR A 94 -18.04 13.60 -6.87
N LYS A 95 -16.84 13.67 -7.46
CA LYS A 95 -15.59 13.19 -6.84
C LYS A 95 -15.35 13.86 -5.48
N ASN A 96 -15.50 15.19 -5.41
CA ASN A 96 -15.39 15.95 -4.18
C ASN A 96 -16.44 15.54 -3.12
N GLN A 97 -17.69 15.27 -3.53
CA GLN A 97 -18.76 14.82 -2.63
C GLN A 97 -18.48 13.46 -1.99
N LYS A 98 -17.82 12.55 -2.72
CA LYS A 98 -17.40 11.25 -2.21
C LYS A 98 -16.01 11.26 -1.56
N GLY A 99 -15.37 12.43 -1.46
CA GLY A 99 -14.11 12.60 -0.74
C GLY A 99 -12.83 12.39 -1.54
N VAL A 100 -12.90 12.33 -2.88
CA VAL A 100 -11.72 12.44 -3.75
C VAL A 100 -11.55 13.92 -4.05
N LYS A 101 -10.65 14.59 -3.34
CA LYS A 101 -10.43 16.03 -3.54
C LYS A 101 -9.88 16.25 -4.95
N THR A 102 -10.70 16.84 -5.81
CA THR A 102 -10.49 16.91 -7.26
C THR A 102 -10.54 18.35 -7.74
N ILE A 103 -9.61 18.71 -8.61
CA ILE A 103 -9.59 19.99 -9.33
C ILE A 103 -9.46 19.77 -10.84
N ILE A 104 -9.94 20.74 -11.61
CA ILE A 104 -9.77 20.82 -13.06
C ILE A 104 -8.62 21.80 -13.32
N ILE A 105 -7.73 21.45 -14.23
CA ILE A 105 -6.51 22.20 -14.55
C ILE A 105 -6.40 22.36 -16.07
N THR A 106 -6.15 23.59 -16.51
CA THR A 106 -6.02 23.94 -17.94
C THR A 106 -4.77 24.77 -18.24
N ASN A 107 -4.04 25.25 -17.23
CA ASN A 107 -2.92 26.19 -17.36
C ASN A 107 -1.54 25.50 -17.46
N TYR A 108 -1.44 24.35 -18.13
CA TYR A 108 -0.16 23.66 -18.27
C TYR A 108 0.87 24.46 -19.09
N SER A 109 0.47 25.44 -19.90
CA SER A 109 1.43 26.32 -20.59
C SER A 109 2.32 27.14 -19.65
N GLU A 110 1.88 27.37 -18.40
CA GLU A 110 2.61 28.11 -17.36
C GLU A 110 3.78 27.32 -16.75
N TYR A 111 3.85 26.02 -17.01
CA TYR A 111 4.94 25.16 -16.56
C TYR A 111 6.10 25.19 -17.56
N GLU A 112 7.31 25.02 -17.04
CA GLU A 112 8.52 24.85 -17.85
C GLU A 112 8.51 23.46 -18.52
N GLY A 113 9.14 23.37 -19.69
CA GLY A 113 9.24 22.16 -20.50
C GLY A 113 9.43 22.51 -21.97
N VAL A 114 10.15 21.65 -22.71
CA VAL A 114 10.49 21.89 -24.13
C VAL A 114 9.28 21.82 -25.05
N ASP A 115 8.26 21.05 -24.67
CA ASP A 115 6.98 20.88 -25.38
C ASP A 115 5.79 20.72 -24.42
N THR A 116 4.58 20.69 -24.97
CA THR A 116 3.34 20.60 -24.18
C THR A 116 3.27 19.33 -23.33
N GLN A 117 3.78 18.21 -23.84
CA GLN A 117 3.80 16.95 -23.10
C GLN A 117 4.67 17.08 -21.84
N GLU A 118 5.89 17.62 -21.96
CA GLU A 118 6.76 17.83 -20.80
C GLU A 118 6.15 18.82 -19.80
N LYS A 119 5.52 19.89 -20.29
CA LYS A 119 4.81 20.85 -19.43
C LYS A 119 3.67 20.20 -18.63
N ILE A 120 2.86 19.35 -19.27
CA ILE A 120 1.80 18.59 -18.60
C ILE A 120 2.42 17.64 -17.56
N ARG A 121 3.50 16.93 -17.90
CA ARG A 121 4.19 16.03 -16.97
C ARG A 121 4.77 16.78 -15.76
N ASN A 122 5.40 17.94 -15.98
CA ASN A 122 5.94 18.79 -14.93
C ASN A 122 4.83 19.39 -14.04
N LEU A 123 3.67 19.70 -14.62
CA LEU A 123 2.48 20.05 -13.86
C LEU A 123 2.05 18.91 -12.94
N ILE A 124 1.89 17.69 -13.47
CA ILE A 124 1.52 16.51 -12.68
C ILE A 124 2.53 16.28 -11.56
N LYS A 125 3.83 16.37 -11.86
CA LYS A 125 4.92 16.24 -10.88
C LYS A 125 4.80 17.25 -9.74
N SER A 126 4.48 18.51 -10.04
CA SER A 126 4.32 19.53 -9.01
C SER A 126 3.21 19.20 -8.01
N TYR A 127 2.06 18.68 -8.48
CA TYR A 127 0.96 18.26 -7.63
C TYR A 127 1.24 16.95 -6.89
N TYR A 128 2.03 16.06 -7.48
CA TYR A 128 2.50 14.85 -6.79
C TYR A 128 3.40 15.22 -5.61
N GLU A 129 4.35 16.14 -5.82
CA GLU A 129 5.27 16.60 -4.78
C GLU A 129 4.58 17.44 -3.68
N SER A 130 3.61 18.29 -4.02
CA SER A 130 2.93 19.17 -3.06
C SER A 130 1.80 18.49 -2.30
N ASP A 131 1.00 17.68 -2.99
CA ASP A 131 -0.27 17.15 -2.48
C ASP A 131 -0.31 15.62 -2.41
N GLY A 132 0.61 14.91 -3.08
CA GLY A 132 0.60 13.46 -3.15
C GLY A 132 -0.58 12.92 -3.96
N ILE A 133 -0.91 13.60 -5.07
CA ILE A 133 -1.99 13.15 -5.96
C ILE A 133 -1.79 11.69 -6.40
N ARG A 134 -2.90 11.01 -6.66
CA ARG A 134 -2.92 9.59 -7.03
C ARG A 134 -3.51 9.35 -8.41
N TRP A 135 -4.41 10.24 -8.85
CA TRP A 135 -5.20 10.04 -10.05
C TRP A 135 -5.04 11.22 -11.01
N VAL A 136 -4.79 10.92 -12.27
CA VAL A 136 -4.74 11.90 -13.35
C VAL A 136 -5.73 11.47 -14.43
N LEU A 137 -6.71 12.34 -14.72
CA LEU A 137 -7.63 12.14 -15.83
C LEU A 137 -7.31 13.13 -16.95
N LEU A 138 -6.88 12.62 -18.10
CA LEU A 138 -6.64 13.40 -19.31
C LEU A 138 -7.98 13.55 -20.06
N ALA A 139 -8.57 14.74 -20.03
CA ALA A 139 -9.90 15.01 -20.57
C ALA A 139 -9.80 15.66 -21.95
N GLY A 140 -9.32 14.90 -22.93
CA GLY A 140 -9.21 15.32 -24.32
C GLY A 140 -8.55 14.22 -25.14
N ASP A 141 -8.77 14.24 -26.45
CA ASP A 141 -8.07 13.33 -27.35
C ASP A 141 -6.57 13.69 -27.50
N ALA A 142 -5.80 12.82 -28.12
CA ALA A 142 -4.34 12.83 -28.14
C ALA A 142 -3.71 13.80 -29.17
N GLN A 143 -4.50 14.65 -29.83
CA GLN A 143 -3.97 15.61 -30.80
C GLN A 143 -3.24 16.78 -30.11
N ASN A 144 -2.32 17.42 -30.82
CA ASN A 144 -1.47 18.49 -30.30
C ASN A 144 -2.22 19.73 -29.80
N ASN A 145 -3.44 19.98 -30.28
CA ASN A 145 -4.28 21.09 -29.85
C ASN A 145 -5.24 20.74 -28.70
N LEU A 146 -5.25 19.48 -28.25
CA LEU A 146 -6.00 19.02 -27.08
C LEU A 146 -5.02 18.60 -25.98
N ILE A 147 -4.96 17.31 -25.63
CA ILE A 147 -4.04 16.78 -24.62
C ILE A 147 -3.06 15.82 -25.31
N PRO A 148 -1.90 16.31 -25.79
CA PRO A 148 -1.01 15.51 -26.62
C PRO A 148 -0.49 14.27 -25.89
N ILE A 149 -0.19 13.22 -26.65
CA ILE A 149 0.46 12.02 -26.16
C ILE A 149 1.97 12.07 -26.41
N ARG A 150 2.78 11.40 -25.58
CA ARG A 150 4.24 11.31 -25.78
C ARG A 150 4.56 10.15 -26.71
N GLU A 151 5.36 10.44 -27.73
CA GLU A 151 5.98 9.43 -28.60
C GLU A 151 7.30 8.96 -27.98
N VAL A 152 7.46 7.65 -27.83
CA VAL A 152 8.64 6.98 -27.26
C VAL A 152 9.45 6.32 -28.35
N TYR A 153 10.77 6.42 -28.29
CA TYR A 153 11.68 5.68 -29.15
C TYR A 153 11.71 4.21 -28.75
N ASN A 154 11.08 3.36 -29.57
CA ASN A 154 10.97 1.93 -29.34
C ASN A 154 10.90 1.21 -30.70
N PRO A 155 12.06 0.82 -31.28
CA PRO A 155 12.14 0.15 -32.58
C PRO A 155 11.85 -1.36 -32.48
N ASP A 156 10.83 -1.75 -31.70
CA ASP A 156 10.48 -3.13 -31.36
C ASP A 156 10.30 -4.02 -32.60
N VAL A 157 9.58 -3.57 -33.62
CA VAL A 157 9.34 -4.32 -34.85
C VAL A 157 10.61 -4.57 -35.68
N ARG A 158 11.68 -3.78 -35.47
CA ARG A 158 12.99 -3.98 -36.09
C ARG A 158 13.84 -4.99 -35.31
N ASP A 159 13.75 -4.94 -33.99
CA ASP A 159 14.52 -5.80 -33.09
C ASP A 159 13.89 -7.18 -32.91
N ALA A 160 12.57 -7.26 -33.00
CA ALA A 160 11.81 -8.50 -32.87
C ALA A 160 12.15 -9.47 -34.02
N PRO A 161 12.22 -10.77 -33.75
CA PRO A 161 12.52 -11.76 -34.78
C PRO A 161 11.43 -11.81 -35.86
N GLY A 162 11.84 -11.61 -37.11
CA GLY A 162 10.96 -11.61 -38.29
C GLY A 162 10.97 -10.28 -39.04
N SER A 163 10.28 -10.21 -40.18
CA SER A 163 10.01 -8.94 -40.87
C SER A 163 8.61 -8.48 -40.50
N ASN A 164 8.50 -7.77 -39.38
CA ASN A 164 7.25 -7.25 -38.86
C ASN A 164 7.18 -5.73 -39.08
N SER A 165 5.98 -5.16 -39.01
CA SER A 165 5.73 -3.72 -39.11
C SER A 165 4.53 -3.34 -38.27
N GLU A 166 4.44 -2.06 -37.94
CA GLU A 166 3.23 -1.51 -37.37
C GLU A 166 2.06 -1.52 -38.37
N TYR A 167 0.86 -1.28 -37.85
CA TYR A 167 -0.37 -1.28 -38.64
C TYR A 167 -0.30 -0.28 -39.79
N SER A 168 -0.61 -0.72 -41.01
CA SER A 168 -0.80 0.12 -42.20
C SER A 168 0.31 1.17 -42.47
N GLY A 169 1.57 0.83 -42.18
CA GLY A 169 2.72 1.72 -42.41
C GLY A 169 2.84 2.86 -41.39
N TRP A 170 2.26 2.71 -40.21
CA TRP A 170 2.57 3.58 -39.07
C TRP A 170 4.04 3.47 -38.65
N ASP A 171 4.47 4.38 -37.79
CA ASP A 171 5.88 4.53 -37.45
C ASP A 171 6.44 3.29 -36.74
N ASP A 172 7.42 2.65 -37.38
CA ASP A 172 8.10 1.46 -36.87
C ASP A 172 9.11 1.75 -35.74
N ILE A 173 9.34 3.02 -35.39
CA ILE A 173 10.28 3.45 -34.35
C ILE A 173 9.57 4.16 -33.20
N TYR A 174 8.69 5.12 -33.49
CA TYR A 174 8.09 5.97 -32.45
C TYR A 174 6.69 5.52 -32.06
N LYS A 175 6.48 5.30 -30.75
CA LYS A 175 5.26 4.69 -30.20
C LYS A 175 4.61 5.62 -29.16
N PRO A 176 3.32 5.94 -29.28
CA PRO A 176 2.64 6.79 -28.31
C PRO A 176 2.36 6.06 -27.00
N THR A 177 2.40 6.78 -25.87
CA THR A 177 2.00 6.25 -24.55
C THR A 177 1.52 7.34 -23.59
N ASP A 178 0.51 7.03 -22.79
CA ASP A 178 0.13 7.85 -21.62
C ASP A 178 0.92 7.44 -20.36
N PHE A 179 1.75 6.38 -20.42
CA PHE A 179 2.65 6.00 -19.32
C PHE A 179 3.63 7.12 -18.96
N TYR A 180 3.96 7.99 -19.91
CA TYR A 180 4.77 9.20 -19.69
C TYR A 180 4.21 10.13 -18.62
N TYR A 181 2.89 10.20 -18.49
CA TYR A 181 2.22 11.02 -17.48
C TYR A 181 2.09 10.33 -16.13
N ALA A 182 2.47 9.04 -16.04
CA ALA A 182 2.42 8.24 -14.83
C ALA A 182 3.79 8.10 -14.16
N ASP A 183 4.85 7.98 -14.96
CA ASP A 183 6.25 7.92 -14.54
C ASP A 183 6.80 9.34 -14.49
N LEU A 184 6.97 9.90 -13.29
CA LEU A 184 7.29 11.31 -13.01
C LEU A 184 8.76 11.52 -12.64
N ASP A 185 9.52 10.43 -12.50
CA ASP A 185 10.95 10.46 -12.26
C ASP A 185 11.75 10.38 -13.56
N ARG A 186 12.99 10.87 -13.54
CA ARG A 186 13.87 11.03 -14.73
C ARG A 186 13.33 12.00 -15.78
N ASP A 187 14.16 12.37 -16.75
CA ASP A 187 13.77 13.34 -17.80
C ASP A 187 13.17 12.67 -19.06
N TRP A 188 13.34 11.35 -19.20
CA TRP A 188 12.97 10.57 -20.39
C TRP A 188 13.74 10.96 -21.67
N ASP A 189 14.78 11.79 -21.62
CA ASP A 189 15.65 12.21 -22.74
C ASP A 189 17.02 12.57 -22.14
N GLU A 190 17.65 11.58 -21.47
CA GLU A 190 18.75 11.80 -20.53
C GLU A 190 20.05 12.21 -21.26
N ASP A 191 20.16 11.86 -22.55
CA ASP A 191 21.28 12.30 -23.40
C ASP A 191 20.95 13.55 -24.25
N GLY A 192 19.70 14.04 -24.19
CA GLY A 192 19.25 15.29 -24.78
C GLY A 192 19.23 15.28 -26.31
N ASP A 193 19.07 14.11 -26.93
CA ASP A 193 19.01 13.96 -28.38
C ASP A 193 17.59 14.12 -28.96
N GLY A 194 16.58 14.25 -28.08
CA GLY A 194 15.18 14.48 -28.41
C GLY A 194 14.38 13.21 -28.71
N LYS A 195 14.94 12.03 -28.43
CA LYS A 195 14.25 10.74 -28.53
C LYS A 195 13.86 10.27 -27.14
N TYR A 196 12.57 10.38 -26.86
CA TYR A 196 12.13 10.12 -25.51
C TYR A 196 12.05 8.62 -25.19
N GLY A 197 12.49 8.21 -23.99
CA GLY A 197 12.30 6.89 -23.44
C GLY A 197 13.12 5.82 -24.14
N GLU A 198 14.35 6.13 -24.57
CA GLU A 198 15.28 5.13 -25.10
C GLU A 198 15.68 4.10 -24.04
N SER A 199 15.89 2.86 -24.46
CA SER A 199 16.50 1.85 -23.58
C SER A 199 18.00 2.09 -23.50
N SER A 200 18.66 1.45 -22.54
CA SER A 200 20.12 1.44 -22.39
C SER A 200 20.88 1.03 -23.66
N LYS A 201 20.22 0.40 -24.63
CA LYS A 201 20.79 0.02 -25.93
C LYS A 201 20.82 1.17 -26.93
N TYR A 202 19.93 2.15 -26.80
CA TYR A 202 19.65 3.15 -27.83
C TYR A 202 20.12 4.58 -27.51
N ASN A 203 20.39 4.91 -26.25
CA ASN A 203 20.99 6.20 -25.85
C ASN A 203 22.51 6.12 -25.58
N GLU A 204 23.17 7.28 -25.58
CA GLU A 204 24.61 7.41 -25.33
C GLU A 204 25.02 7.14 -23.88
N ASN A 205 24.07 7.30 -22.93
CA ASN A 205 24.32 7.13 -21.50
C ASN A 205 24.36 5.65 -21.06
N GLY A 206 23.81 4.73 -21.86
CA GLY A 206 23.78 3.30 -21.57
C GLY A 206 22.87 2.93 -20.40
N ILE A 207 21.85 3.73 -20.11
CA ILE A 207 20.86 3.52 -19.04
C ILE A 207 19.45 3.53 -19.64
N ASP A 208 18.50 2.78 -19.06
CA ASP A 208 17.09 2.95 -19.47
C ASP A 208 16.60 4.32 -18.98
N GLU A 209 16.04 5.13 -19.87
CA GLU A 209 15.56 6.47 -19.54
C GLU A 209 14.19 6.45 -18.84
N ILE A 210 13.46 5.34 -18.97
CA ILE A 210 12.18 5.11 -18.29
C ILE A 210 12.48 4.49 -16.92
N ASP A 211 11.88 5.02 -15.84
CA ASP A 211 12.07 4.45 -14.50
C ASP A 211 11.25 3.18 -14.30
N TRP A 212 10.09 3.11 -14.97
CA TRP A 212 9.11 2.02 -14.91
C TRP A 212 8.35 1.92 -13.59
N THR A 213 8.52 2.89 -12.69
CA THR A 213 7.72 3.06 -11.48
C THR A 213 6.70 4.18 -11.73
N PRO A 214 5.38 3.89 -11.80
CA PRO A 214 4.39 4.95 -11.94
C PRO A 214 4.06 5.55 -10.57
N GLU A 215 4.25 6.86 -10.42
CA GLU A 215 3.89 7.62 -9.22
C GLU A 215 2.38 7.89 -9.13
N VAL A 216 1.71 7.98 -10.29
CA VAL A 216 0.28 8.26 -10.39
C VAL A 216 -0.42 7.31 -11.37
N TYR A 217 -1.74 7.16 -11.23
CA TYR A 217 -2.57 6.36 -12.12
C TYR A 217 -3.28 7.25 -13.14
N VAL A 218 -3.02 7.01 -14.42
CA VAL A 218 -3.55 7.83 -15.53
C VAL A 218 -4.68 7.11 -16.25
N GLY A 219 -5.72 7.86 -16.62
CA GLY A 219 -6.73 7.45 -17.59
C GLY A 219 -7.09 8.61 -18.51
N ARG A 220 -7.68 8.32 -19.67
CA ARG A 220 -8.03 9.32 -20.69
C ARG A 220 -9.49 9.25 -21.09
N LEU A 221 -10.17 10.38 -21.14
CA LEU A 221 -11.44 10.54 -21.88
C LEU A 221 -11.11 11.17 -23.24
N PRO A 222 -10.98 10.39 -24.33
CA PRO A 222 -10.41 10.86 -25.59
C PRO A 222 -11.45 11.65 -26.40
N ALA A 223 -11.90 12.79 -25.90
CA ALA A 223 -12.94 13.59 -26.54
C ALA A 223 -12.34 14.58 -27.55
N ASP A 224 -12.91 14.63 -28.76
CA ASP A 224 -12.55 15.65 -29.76
C ASP A 224 -13.23 17.00 -29.49
N ASN A 225 -14.31 17.00 -28.71
CA ASN A 225 -15.10 18.17 -28.36
C ASN A 225 -15.84 17.97 -27.03
N SER A 226 -16.38 19.07 -26.49
CA SER A 226 -17.07 19.08 -25.20
C SER A 226 -18.31 18.19 -25.14
N ASN A 227 -19.02 17.96 -26.25
CA ASN A 227 -20.20 17.09 -26.28
C ASN A 227 -19.82 15.61 -26.14
N GLU A 228 -18.75 15.17 -26.78
CA GLU A 228 -18.21 13.82 -26.56
C GLU A 228 -17.71 13.62 -25.13
N LEU A 229 -17.06 14.66 -24.58
CA LEU A 229 -16.62 14.64 -23.19
C LEU A 229 -17.81 14.52 -22.23
N GLU A 230 -18.85 15.32 -22.43
CA GLU A 230 -20.08 15.29 -21.63
C GLU A 230 -20.74 13.90 -21.66
N ILE A 231 -20.77 13.22 -22.81
CA ILE A 231 -21.27 11.84 -22.92
C ILE A 231 -20.49 10.90 -22.00
N MET A 232 -19.16 10.96 -22.01
CA MET A 232 -18.32 10.09 -21.18
C MET A 232 -18.40 10.44 -19.69
N VAL A 233 -18.46 11.73 -19.35
CA VAL A 233 -18.67 12.22 -17.98
C VAL A 233 -20.01 11.74 -17.43
N ASN A 234 -21.10 11.94 -18.17
CA ASN A 234 -22.44 11.52 -17.75
C ASN A 234 -22.50 10.00 -17.55
N LYS A 235 -21.92 9.21 -18.47
CA LYS A 235 -21.84 7.76 -18.30
C LYS A 235 -21.06 7.36 -17.03
N THR A 236 -19.97 8.05 -16.72
CA THR A 236 -19.19 7.84 -15.48
C THR A 236 -20.03 8.13 -14.24
N LEU A 237 -20.74 9.27 -14.24
CA LEU A 237 -21.62 9.66 -13.13
C LEU A 237 -22.78 8.68 -12.93
N GLU A 238 -23.46 8.28 -14.00
CA GLU A 238 -24.56 7.31 -13.93
C GLU A 238 -24.10 5.96 -13.34
N TYR A 239 -22.89 5.52 -13.71
CA TYR A 239 -22.28 4.30 -13.18
C TYR A 239 -21.95 4.44 -11.69
N GLU A 240 -21.20 5.48 -11.30
CA GLU A 240 -20.78 5.66 -9.90
C GLU A 240 -21.93 5.99 -8.94
N MET A 241 -23.02 6.57 -9.45
CA MET A 241 -24.26 6.80 -8.69
C MET A 241 -25.14 5.54 -8.64
N ALA A 242 -24.73 4.45 -9.29
CA ALA A 242 -25.47 3.20 -9.38
C ALA A 242 -26.92 3.40 -9.86
N LEU A 243 -27.14 4.19 -10.92
CA LEU A 243 -28.51 4.47 -11.39
C LEU A 243 -29.19 3.26 -12.05
N ASN A 244 -28.41 2.26 -12.49
CA ASN A 244 -28.88 1.07 -13.19
C ASN A 244 -28.40 -0.23 -12.50
N ILE A 245 -28.82 -0.45 -11.26
CA ILE A 245 -28.47 -1.66 -10.48
C ILE A 245 -29.09 -2.90 -11.13
N GLY A 246 -28.28 -3.93 -11.35
CA GLY A 246 -28.78 -5.20 -11.87
C GLY A 246 -27.74 -6.32 -11.86
N GLY A 247 -28.18 -7.53 -12.21
CA GLY A 247 -27.32 -8.72 -12.20
C GLY A 247 -26.14 -8.65 -13.17
N TRP A 248 -26.11 -7.71 -14.12
CA TRP A 248 -24.96 -7.47 -15.01
C TRP A 248 -23.70 -7.07 -14.23
N MET A 249 -23.84 -6.42 -13.08
CA MET A 249 -22.74 -5.99 -12.20
C MET A 249 -21.94 -7.17 -11.62
N ASN A 250 -22.50 -8.38 -11.66
CA ASN A 250 -21.92 -9.62 -11.13
C ASN A 250 -21.56 -10.62 -12.25
N LYS A 251 -21.30 -10.12 -13.47
CA LYS A 251 -21.01 -10.98 -14.62
C LYS A 251 -19.72 -10.60 -15.34
N MET A 252 -18.93 -11.60 -15.73
CA MET A 252 -17.78 -11.46 -16.63
C MET A 252 -18.00 -12.16 -17.97
N LEU A 253 -17.70 -11.48 -19.09
CA LEU A 253 -17.65 -12.09 -20.41
C LEU A 253 -16.19 -12.35 -20.78
N LEU A 254 -15.87 -13.59 -21.09
CA LEU A 254 -14.56 -13.99 -21.57
C LEU A 254 -14.68 -14.41 -23.04
N ALA A 255 -13.73 -14.00 -23.87
CA ALA A 255 -13.65 -14.40 -25.26
C ALA A 255 -12.20 -14.74 -25.63
N GLY A 256 -11.93 -16.03 -25.87
CA GLY A 256 -10.62 -16.53 -26.28
C GLY A 256 -10.64 -17.03 -27.72
N GLY A 257 -9.91 -16.36 -28.62
CA GLY A 257 -9.69 -16.74 -30.00
C GLY A 257 -8.40 -17.53 -30.22
N VAL A 258 -8.02 -17.71 -31.49
CA VAL A 258 -6.75 -18.36 -31.89
C VAL A 258 -5.72 -17.32 -32.32
N SER A 259 -4.73 -17.05 -31.47
CA SER A 259 -3.62 -16.13 -31.80
C SER A 259 -2.66 -16.72 -32.83
N ASP A 260 -2.37 -18.02 -32.74
CA ASP A 260 -1.54 -18.70 -33.74
C ASP A 260 -1.88 -20.20 -33.89
N PRO A 261 -2.31 -20.66 -35.08
CA PRO A 261 -2.64 -22.05 -35.33
C PRO A 261 -1.43 -22.93 -35.69
N VAL A 262 -0.18 -22.52 -35.36
CA VAL A 262 1.08 -23.13 -35.82
C VAL A 262 1.03 -24.64 -36.10
N SER A 263 1.60 -25.04 -37.26
CA SER A 263 1.61 -26.45 -37.71
C SER A 263 2.59 -27.37 -36.96
N SER A 264 3.45 -26.83 -36.09
CA SER A 264 4.39 -27.58 -35.26
C SER A 264 4.66 -26.85 -33.95
N GLY A 265 4.34 -27.47 -32.81
CA GLY A 265 4.39 -26.85 -31.47
C GLY A 265 3.01 -26.83 -30.81
N ASP A 266 2.90 -26.25 -29.62
CA ASP A 266 1.61 -25.97 -28.98
C ASP A 266 1.02 -24.70 -29.63
N PRO A 267 -0.18 -24.75 -30.21
CA PRO A 267 -0.83 -23.57 -30.76
C PRO A 267 -1.17 -22.54 -29.69
N GLU A 268 -1.26 -21.29 -30.10
CA GLU A 268 -1.60 -20.17 -29.24
C GLU A 268 -3.13 -20.00 -29.21
N ASP A 269 -3.78 -20.87 -28.44
CA ASP A 269 -5.21 -20.81 -28.15
C ASP A 269 -5.49 -19.95 -26.90
N GLU A 270 -6.08 -18.76 -27.08
CA GLU A 270 -6.36 -17.87 -25.94
C GLU A 270 -7.50 -18.35 -25.04
N ALA A 271 -8.22 -19.39 -25.46
CA ALA A 271 -9.09 -20.15 -24.57
C ALA A 271 -8.32 -20.73 -23.37
N ARG A 272 -7.00 -20.96 -23.47
CA ARG A 272 -6.15 -21.34 -22.32
C ARG A 272 -6.08 -20.22 -21.28
N LEU A 273 -5.93 -18.98 -21.74
CA LEU A 273 -5.88 -17.80 -20.88
C LEU A 273 -7.24 -17.55 -20.24
N THR A 274 -8.32 -17.58 -21.02
CA THR A 274 -9.66 -17.39 -20.45
C THR A 274 -10.04 -18.50 -19.48
N GLU A 275 -9.66 -19.75 -19.79
CA GLU A 275 -9.79 -20.89 -18.88
C GLU A 275 -9.05 -20.68 -17.56
N TYR A 276 -7.79 -20.29 -17.65
CA TYR A 276 -6.98 -20.03 -16.47
C TYR A 276 -7.59 -18.92 -15.59
N ILE A 277 -8.05 -17.83 -16.19
CA ILE A 277 -8.64 -16.70 -15.44
C ILE A 277 -9.90 -17.13 -14.71
N TRP A 278 -10.82 -17.86 -15.36
CA TRP A 278 -12.05 -18.28 -14.68
C TRP A 278 -11.82 -19.38 -13.63
N GLN A 279 -10.78 -20.20 -13.79
CA GLN A 279 -10.43 -21.22 -12.79
C GLN A 279 -9.77 -20.65 -11.54
N ASN A 280 -8.97 -19.59 -11.70
CA ASN A 280 -8.07 -19.14 -10.63
C ASN A 280 -8.46 -17.79 -10.03
N TYR A 281 -9.05 -16.87 -10.81
CA TYR A 281 -9.18 -15.47 -10.38
C TYR A 281 -10.62 -14.99 -10.25
N ILE A 282 -11.54 -15.42 -11.12
CA ILE A 282 -12.93 -14.97 -11.02
C ILE A 282 -13.52 -15.37 -9.67
N LEU A 283 -14.17 -14.42 -9.01
CA LEU A 283 -14.77 -14.60 -7.70
C LEU A 283 -15.84 -15.71 -7.76
N SER A 284 -15.91 -16.55 -6.74
CA SER A 284 -16.81 -17.72 -6.71
C SER A 284 -18.30 -17.36 -6.84
N GLU A 285 -18.65 -16.16 -6.43
CA GLU A 285 -19.96 -15.54 -6.45
C GLU A 285 -20.26 -14.79 -7.76
N MET A 286 -19.29 -14.67 -8.67
CA MET A 286 -19.44 -13.99 -9.95
C MET A 286 -19.73 -15.00 -11.05
N ASN A 287 -20.78 -14.73 -11.84
CA ASN A 287 -21.12 -15.57 -12.98
C ASN A 287 -20.28 -15.18 -14.20
N PHE A 288 -20.00 -16.13 -15.09
CA PHE A 288 -19.32 -15.84 -16.34
C PHE A 288 -19.84 -16.64 -17.53
N THR A 289 -19.58 -16.09 -18.71
CA THR A 289 -19.76 -16.73 -20.01
C THR A 289 -18.42 -16.77 -20.72
N ASN A 290 -17.96 -17.96 -21.11
CA ASN A 290 -16.71 -18.15 -21.84
C ASN A 290 -16.98 -18.48 -23.31
N LEU A 291 -16.75 -17.52 -24.20
CA LEU A 291 -16.82 -17.69 -25.63
C LEU A 291 -15.46 -18.16 -26.15
N ILE A 292 -15.41 -19.33 -26.77
CA ILE A 292 -14.14 -19.94 -27.17
C ILE A 292 -14.07 -20.24 -28.66
N ARG A 293 -12.88 -20.05 -29.23
CA ARG A 293 -12.46 -20.68 -30.47
C ARG A 293 -11.08 -21.29 -30.24
N THR A 294 -10.94 -22.54 -30.64
CA THR A 294 -9.74 -23.34 -30.40
C THR A 294 -9.29 -24.07 -31.65
N THR A 295 -7.99 -24.35 -31.72
CA THR A 295 -7.45 -25.38 -32.61
C THR A 295 -7.87 -26.78 -32.15
N SER A 296 -7.56 -27.80 -32.96
CA SER A 296 -7.81 -29.20 -32.58
C SER A 296 -6.96 -29.70 -31.40
N GLU A 297 -5.88 -28.99 -31.07
CA GLU A 297 -4.90 -29.43 -30.06
C GLU A 297 -5.31 -29.06 -28.63
N PHE A 298 -6.30 -28.17 -28.48
CA PHE A 298 -6.77 -27.72 -27.17
C PHE A 298 -8.29 -27.79 -27.04
N SER A 299 -8.73 -28.47 -25.97
CA SER A 299 -10.13 -28.51 -25.55
C SER A 299 -10.21 -28.00 -24.10
N PRO A 300 -10.77 -26.82 -23.86
CA PRO A 300 -10.90 -26.27 -22.50
C PRO A 300 -11.90 -27.09 -21.68
N GLN A 301 -11.78 -27.04 -20.36
CA GLN A 301 -12.76 -27.66 -19.47
C GLN A 301 -14.12 -26.98 -19.57
N THR A 302 -15.17 -27.77 -19.40
CA THR A 302 -16.53 -27.25 -19.31
C THR A 302 -16.72 -26.51 -17.99
N PRO A 303 -17.14 -25.22 -17.99
CA PRO A 303 -17.41 -24.47 -16.78
C PRO A 303 -18.49 -25.13 -15.91
N PRO A 304 -18.37 -25.06 -14.57
CA PRO A 304 -19.43 -25.52 -13.68
C PRO A 304 -20.66 -24.61 -13.79
N SER A 305 -21.86 -25.19 -13.68
CA SER A 305 -23.12 -24.43 -13.58
C SER A 305 -23.05 -23.43 -12.40
N PRO A 306 -23.58 -22.20 -12.54
CA PRO A 306 -24.38 -21.68 -13.66
C PRO A 306 -23.58 -21.04 -14.80
N ASN A 307 -22.25 -21.13 -14.78
CA ASN A 307 -21.40 -20.54 -15.80
C ASN A 307 -21.58 -21.27 -17.14
N THR A 308 -21.42 -20.53 -18.23
CA THR A 308 -21.68 -21.05 -19.57
C THR A 308 -20.45 -20.99 -20.46
N GLN A 309 -20.42 -21.87 -21.46
CA GLN A 309 -19.43 -21.86 -22.52
C GLN A 309 -20.15 -21.97 -23.87
N ASP A 310 -19.75 -21.16 -24.84
CA ASP A 310 -20.26 -21.24 -26.21
C ASP A 310 -19.13 -20.90 -27.20
N THR A 311 -19.42 -21.04 -28.49
CA THR A 311 -18.48 -20.73 -29.56
C THR A 311 -18.33 -19.22 -29.71
N LEU A 312 -17.09 -18.74 -29.83
CA LEU A 312 -16.80 -17.36 -30.18
C LEU A 312 -17.25 -17.09 -31.62
N THR A 313 -18.31 -16.32 -31.80
CA THR A 313 -18.80 -15.84 -33.09
C THR A 313 -19.14 -14.36 -32.97
N GLN A 314 -19.24 -13.64 -34.10
CA GLN A 314 -19.66 -12.24 -34.06
C GLN A 314 -21.01 -12.07 -33.35
N SER A 315 -21.99 -12.91 -33.69
CA SER A 315 -23.31 -12.87 -33.05
C SER A 315 -23.25 -13.13 -31.55
N ASN A 316 -22.49 -14.14 -31.10
CA ASN A 316 -22.39 -14.46 -29.67
C ASN A 316 -21.66 -13.37 -28.89
N PHE A 317 -20.62 -12.76 -29.47
CA PHE A 317 -19.92 -11.66 -28.81
C PHE A 317 -20.79 -10.39 -28.75
N ILE A 318 -21.49 -10.02 -29.83
CA ILE A 318 -22.46 -8.91 -29.84
C ILE A 318 -23.55 -9.14 -28.80
N ASN A 319 -24.14 -10.34 -28.76
CA ASN A 319 -25.15 -10.69 -27.76
C ASN A 319 -24.58 -10.58 -26.35
N GLY A 320 -23.38 -11.10 -26.11
CA GLY A 320 -22.68 -10.97 -24.84
C GLY A 320 -22.51 -9.52 -24.41
N VAL A 321 -22.00 -8.64 -25.28
CA VAL A 321 -21.89 -7.20 -24.99
C VAL A 321 -23.27 -6.63 -24.64
N ASN A 322 -24.29 -6.88 -25.47
CA ASN A 322 -25.63 -6.29 -25.33
C ASN A 322 -26.41 -6.81 -24.11
N ASP A 323 -26.14 -8.03 -23.64
CA ASP A 323 -26.76 -8.63 -22.45
C ASP A 323 -26.32 -7.96 -21.13
N GLY A 324 -25.20 -7.22 -21.16
CA GLY A 324 -24.65 -6.50 -20.01
C GLY A 324 -23.77 -7.38 -19.10
N TYR A 325 -22.50 -6.99 -19.01
CA TYR A 325 -21.49 -7.59 -18.13
C TYR A 325 -20.71 -6.47 -17.45
N SER A 326 -20.26 -6.65 -16.22
CA SER A 326 -19.43 -5.64 -15.55
C SER A 326 -18.03 -5.60 -16.13
N THR A 327 -17.54 -6.76 -16.59
CA THR A 327 -16.19 -6.93 -17.12
C THR A 327 -16.21 -7.78 -18.40
N ILE A 328 -15.36 -7.42 -19.36
CA ILE A 328 -15.17 -8.14 -20.62
C ILE A 328 -13.67 -8.34 -20.85
N LEU A 329 -13.25 -9.57 -21.14
CA LEU A 329 -11.94 -9.87 -21.69
C LEU A 329 -12.11 -10.39 -23.12
N PHE A 330 -11.48 -9.73 -24.07
CA PHE A 330 -11.23 -10.29 -25.40
C PHE A 330 -9.74 -10.61 -25.54
N ALA A 331 -9.42 -11.83 -25.94
CA ALA A 331 -8.05 -12.29 -26.19
C ALA A 331 -7.95 -12.93 -27.58
N GLY A 332 -7.17 -12.30 -28.46
CA GLY A 332 -6.97 -12.71 -29.84
C GLY A 332 -6.20 -11.66 -30.63
N HIS A 333 -6.58 -11.48 -31.91
CA HIS A 333 -6.02 -10.44 -32.76
C HIS A 333 -6.93 -9.22 -32.83
N GLY A 334 -6.36 -8.08 -33.20
CA GLY A 334 -7.14 -6.90 -33.51
C GLY A 334 -6.40 -5.96 -34.43
N ASP A 335 -7.18 -5.04 -34.95
CA ASP A 335 -6.71 -3.84 -35.63
C ASP A 335 -7.53 -2.66 -35.09
N PRO A 336 -7.30 -1.41 -35.55
CA PRO A 336 -8.06 -0.26 -35.07
C PRO A 336 -9.59 -0.42 -35.17
N PHE A 337 -10.10 -1.27 -36.05
CA PHE A 337 -11.51 -1.37 -36.37
C PHE A 337 -12.17 -2.67 -35.95
N THR A 338 -11.42 -3.74 -35.71
CA THR A 338 -12.00 -5.07 -35.47
C THR A 338 -11.26 -5.91 -34.43
N TYR A 339 -12.04 -6.74 -33.75
CA TYR A 339 -11.58 -7.93 -33.03
C TYR A 339 -11.63 -9.14 -33.96
N THR A 340 -10.55 -9.92 -34.01
CA THR A 340 -10.42 -11.06 -34.93
C THR A 340 -9.50 -12.14 -34.33
N ASP A 341 -9.18 -13.16 -35.11
CA ASP A 341 -8.16 -14.15 -34.80
C ASP A 341 -7.49 -14.68 -36.08
N LYS A 342 -6.52 -15.59 -35.93
CA LYS A 342 -5.87 -16.28 -37.06
C LYS A 342 -6.60 -17.53 -37.53
N SER A 343 -7.77 -17.86 -36.96
CA SER A 343 -8.55 -19.02 -37.38
C SER A 343 -9.29 -18.77 -38.72
N GLY A 344 -9.34 -17.53 -39.19
CA GLY A 344 -10.04 -17.14 -40.42
C GLY A 344 -11.56 -17.03 -40.28
N SER A 345 -12.09 -16.97 -39.06
CA SER A 345 -13.52 -16.94 -38.78
C SER A 345 -14.03 -15.59 -38.20
N GLY A 346 -13.16 -14.59 -38.13
CA GLY A 346 -13.49 -13.21 -37.74
C GLY A 346 -14.00 -12.34 -38.89
N PRO A 347 -14.37 -11.08 -38.64
CA PRO A 347 -14.27 -10.39 -37.34
C PRO A 347 -15.34 -10.84 -36.32
N TYR A 348 -15.03 -10.71 -35.03
CA TYR A 348 -15.93 -11.01 -33.91
C TYR A 348 -16.62 -9.78 -33.34
N TYR A 349 -16.05 -8.60 -33.56
CA TYR A 349 -16.63 -7.33 -33.20
C TYR A 349 -15.97 -6.24 -34.03
N SER A 350 -16.74 -5.24 -34.45
CA SER A 350 -16.26 -4.13 -35.28
C SER A 350 -16.54 -2.78 -34.61
N ASN A 351 -15.95 -1.71 -35.14
CA ASN A 351 -16.30 -0.34 -34.76
C ASN A 351 -17.81 -0.03 -34.95
N GLY A 352 -18.44 -0.57 -35.99
CA GLY A 352 -19.87 -0.47 -36.22
C GLY A 352 -20.69 -1.18 -35.13
N ASP A 353 -20.22 -2.33 -34.67
CA ASP A 353 -20.83 -3.05 -33.55
C ASP A 353 -20.66 -2.26 -32.24
N ALA A 354 -19.48 -1.67 -31.98
CA ALA A 354 -19.23 -0.80 -30.83
C ALA A 354 -20.15 0.43 -30.81
N ASN A 355 -20.30 1.08 -31.96
CA ASN A 355 -21.19 2.23 -32.13
C ASN A 355 -22.67 1.89 -31.97
N SER A 356 -23.05 0.65 -32.22
CA SER A 356 -24.43 0.18 -32.09
C SER A 356 -24.68 -0.64 -30.82
N ALA A 357 -23.70 -0.73 -29.92
CA ALA A 357 -23.82 -1.43 -28.65
C ALA A 357 -25.08 -0.95 -27.89
N SER A 358 -25.82 -1.92 -27.37
CA SER A 358 -27.15 -1.72 -26.78
C SER A 358 -27.25 -2.15 -25.31
N ASN A 359 -26.12 -2.31 -24.63
CA ASN A 359 -26.03 -2.52 -23.18
C ASN A 359 -26.32 -1.22 -22.40
N TYR A 360 -27.50 -0.63 -22.65
CA TYR A 360 -27.89 0.65 -22.09
C TYR A 360 -27.90 0.63 -20.57
N GLY A 361 -27.18 1.57 -19.95
CA GLY A 361 -27.01 1.64 -18.50
C GLY A 361 -26.14 0.52 -17.89
N MET A 362 -25.52 -0.32 -18.71
CA MET A 362 -24.71 -1.48 -18.29
C MET A 362 -23.30 -1.46 -18.92
N PRO A 363 -22.55 -0.35 -18.84
CA PRO A 363 -21.26 -0.25 -19.50
C PRO A 363 -20.19 -1.10 -18.78
N SER A 364 -19.33 -1.77 -19.55
CA SER A 364 -18.34 -2.73 -19.02
C SER A 364 -16.95 -2.14 -18.89
N LEU A 365 -16.14 -2.64 -17.95
CA LEU A 365 -14.68 -2.56 -18.09
C LEU A 365 -14.25 -3.58 -19.14
N VAL A 366 -13.60 -3.14 -20.22
CA VAL A 366 -13.11 -4.01 -21.29
C VAL A 366 -11.59 -4.08 -21.21
N TYR A 367 -11.03 -5.28 -21.14
CA TYR A 367 -9.62 -5.54 -21.39
C TYR A 367 -9.48 -6.22 -22.75
N ALA A 368 -8.85 -5.54 -23.70
CA ALA A 368 -8.60 -6.05 -25.03
C ALA A 368 -7.15 -6.54 -25.15
N PHE A 369 -6.93 -7.84 -24.92
CA PHE A 369 -5.76 -8.52 -25.44
C PHE A 369 -5.93 -8.64 -26.96
N ALA A 370 -5.57 -7.55 -27.65
CA ALA A 370 -5.53 -7.44 -29.09
C ALA A 370 -4.66 -6.24 -29.50
N CYS A 371 -4.10 -6.29 -30.70
CA CYS A 371 -3.27 -5.21 -31.25
C CYS A 371 -4.10 -3.97 -31.61
N THR A 372 -3.59 -2.79 -31.30
CA THR A 372 -3.99 -1.50 -31.89
C THR A 372 -5.47 -1.12 -31.72
N THR A 373 -6.19 -1.73 -30.79
CA THR A 373 -7.63 -1.52 -30.64
C THR A 373 -7.99 -0.19 -29.97
N SER A 374 -7.03 0.48 -29.34
CA SER A 374 -7.16 1.81 -28.73
C SER A 374 -6.21 2.82 -29.35
N SER A 375 -6.10 2.88 -30.68
CA SER A 375 -5.26 3.84 -31.40
C SER A 375 -5.84 5.26 -31.46
N TYR A 376 -6.16 5.86 -30.30
CA TYR A 376 -6.81 7.18 -30.21
C TYR A 376 -5.94 8.34 -30.71
N ASP A 377 -4.63 8.14 -30.86
CA ASP A 377 -3.75 9.15 -31.45
C ASP A 377 -3.80 9.23 -33.00
N LYS A 378 -4.41 8.23 -33.68
CA LYS A 378 -4.49 8.15 -35.14
C LYS A 378 -5.90 7.90 -35.64
N ASN A 379 -6.30 8.72 -36.62
CA ASN A 379 -7.49 8.60 -37.46
C ASN A 379 -8.85 8.69 -36.74
N ASP A 380 -8.87 8.76 -35.40
CA ASP A 380 -10.06 8.74 -34.55
C ASP A 380 -10.95 7.51 -34.87
N ASN A 381 -11.90 7.17 -34.01
CA ASN A 381 -12.82 6.04 -34.21
C ASN A 381 -12.15 4.66 -34.19
N SER A 382 -11.12 4.47 -33.35
CA SER A 382 -10.70 3.10 -32.99
C SER A 382 -11.87 2.35 -32.32
N ILE A 383 -11.87 1.01 -32.32
CA ILE A 383 -12.90 0.22 -31.66
C ILE A 383 -13.03 0.57 -30.17
N GLY A 384 -11.90 0.83 -29.49
CA GLY A 384 -11.86 1.33 -28.11
C GLY A 384 -12.49 2.72 -27.94
N GLU A 385 -12.21 3.65 -28.85
CA GLU A 385 -12.84 4.98 -28.85
C GLU A 385 -14.35 4.90 -29.05
N ASN A 386 -14.82 4.11 -30.03
CA ASN A 386 -16.25 3.94 -30.25
C ASN A 386 -16.94 3.30 -29.03
N PHE A 387 -16.28 2.35 -28.35
CA PHE A 387 -16.78 1.75 -27.11
C PHE A 387 -16.92 2.76 -25.98
N ILE A 388 -15.91 3.60 -25.75
CA ILE A 388 -15.89 4.56 -24.65
C ILE A 388 -16.73 5.81 -24.96
N LYS A 389 -16.78 6.27 -26.22
CA LYS A 389 -17.63 7.38 -26.69
C LYS A 389 -19.10 6.98 -26.87
N ARG A 390 -19.45 5.68 -26.79
CA ARG A 390 -20.83 5.23 -26.91
C ARG A 390 -21.71 5.82 -25.81
N GLN A 391 -22.72 6.60 -26.22
CA GLN A 391 -23.70 7.21 -25.33
C GLN A 391 -24.54 6.16 -24.59
N ASN A 392 -24.55 6.26 -23.26
CA ASN A 392 -25.33 5.43 -22.32
C ASN A 392 -25.12 3.91 -22.45
N ALA A 393 -24.11 3.45 -23.20
CA ALA A 393 -23.82 2.04 -23.45
C ALA A 393 -22.31 1.86 -23.72
N GLY A 394 -21.89 0.69 -24.19
CA GLY A 394 -20.49 0.40 -24.52
C GLY A 394 -19.65 0.13 -23.27
N ALA A 395 -18.53 0.84 -23.14
CA ALA A 395 -17.56 0.63 -22.05
C ALA A 395 -17.60 1.76 -21.02
N ILE A 396 -17.28 1.44 -19.77
CA ILE A 396 -16.99 2.41 -18.70
C ILE A 396 -15.49 2.67 -18.57
N GLY A 397 -14.69 1.68 -18.98
CA GLY A 397 -13.25 1.76 -19.15
C GLY A 397 -12.81 0.76 -20.21
N TYR A 398 -11.78 1.11 -20.96
CA TYR A 398 -11.22 0.29 -22.03
C TYR A 398 -9.70 0.27 -21.90
N VAL A 399 -9.17 -0.88 -21.46
CA VAL A 399 -7.74 -1.15 -21.42
C VAL A 399 -7.37 -1.87 -22.71
N GLY A 400 -6.66 -1.17 -23.58
CA GLY A 400 -6.29 -1.69 -24.88
C GLY A 400 -4.93 -1.17 -25.33
N SER A 401 -4.43 -1.79 -26.39
CA SER A 401 -3.16 -1.39 -26.99
C SER A 401 -3.34 -0.29 -28.04
N ILE A 402 -2.56 0.78 -27.95
CA ILE A 402 -2.52 1.89 -28.92
C ILE A 402 -1.75 1.53 -30.20
N ARG A 403 -0.98 0.43 -30.18
CA ARG A 403 -0.15 -0.10 -31.28
C ARG A 403 -0.13 -1.64 -31.30
N VAL A 404 0.68 -2.24 -32.18
CA VAL A 404 0.89 -3.70 -32.18
C VAL A 404 1.49 -4.18 -30.86
N THR A 405 1.10 -5.38 -30.42
CA THR A 405 1.62 -6.05 -29.22
C THR A 405 2.12 -7.44 -29.53
N TRP A 406 3.04 -7.93 -28.70
CA TRP A 406 3.73 -9.19 -28.89
C TRP A 406 3.19 -10.31 -28.01
N TYR A 407 3.31 -11.52 -28.52
CA TYR A 407 3.12 -12.78 -27.82
C TYR A 407 4.19 -13.77 -28.32
N VAL A 408 4.40 -14.86 -27.59
CA VAL A 408 5.29 -15.95 -28.01
C VAL A 408 4.54 -17.26 -28.06
N THR A 409 4.93 -18.13 -28.99
CA THR A 409 4.39 -19.50 -29.07
C THR A 409 4.97 -20.39 -27.97
N ASN A 410 4.19 -21.37 -27.49
CA ASN A 410 4.52 -22.30 -26.41
C ASN A 410 4.60 -21.63 -25.02
N ASP A 411 3.90 -20.53 -24.79
CA ASP A 411 3.72 -19.95 -23.45
C ASP A 411 2.66 -20.73 -22.66
N ILE A 412 3.02 -21.94 -22.22
CA ILE A 412 2.12 -22.83 -21.50
C ILE A 412 1.76 -22.34 -20.09
N PHE A 413 2.60 -21.48 -19.50
CA PHE A 413 2.41 -20.94 -18.15
C PHE A 413 1.64 -19.62 -18.16
N LEU A 414 1.43 -19.05 -19.35
CA LEU A 414 0.72 -17.78 -19.58
C LEU A 414 1.42 -16.61 -18.88
N GLU A 415 2.76 -16.59 -18.91
CA GLU A 415 3.58 -15.66 -18.15
C GLU A 415 4.28 -14.61 -19.03
N ILE A 416 4.18 -14.76 -20.36
CA ILE A 416 5.02 -14.01 -21.29
C ILE A 416 4.17 -12.98 -22.04
N LEU A 417 4.66 -11.74 -22.08
CA LEU A 417 4.14 -10.64 -22.89
C LEU A 417 2.62 -10.48 -22.73
N ASN A 418 1.83 -10.50 -23.81
CA ASN A 418 0.38 -10.26 -23.71
C ASN A 418 -0.35 -11.23 -22.75
N ARG A 419 0.02 -12.52 -22.74
CA ARG A 419 -0.60 -13.50 -21.83
C ARG A 419 -0.24 -13.19 -20.39
N GLY A 420 1.03 -12.94 -20.10
CA GLY A 420 1.51 -12.50 -18.79
C GLY A 420 0.83 -11.22 -18.32
N ASN A 421 0.78 -10.20 -19.16
CA ASN A 421 0.14 -8.92 -18.88
C ASN A 421 -1.36 -9.07 -18.57
N ALA A 422 -2.10 -9.81 -19.40
CA ALA A 422 -3.53 -10.03 -19.19
C ALA A 422 -3.81 -10.89 -17.94
N LYS A 423 -3.04 -11.97 -17.74
CA LYS A 423 -3.13 -12.83 -16.54
C LYS A 423 -2.91 -11.99 -15.28
N LEU A 424 -1.85 -11.17 -15.26
CA LEU A 424 -1.52 -10.34 -14.10
C LEU A 424 -2.50 -9.19 -13.90
N PHE A 425 -3.05 -8.60 -14.96
CA PHE A 425 -4.15 -7.63 -14.84
C PHE A 425 -5.32 -8.21 -14.07
N TRP A 426 -5.82 -9.38 -14.48
CA TRP A 426 -6.97 -10.02 -13.82
C TRP A 426 -6.64 -10.58 -12.43
N LYS A 427 -5.40 -11.02 -12.19
CA LYS A 427 -4.91 -11.34 -10.85
C LYS A 427 -4.95 -10.12 -9.93
N THR A 428 -4.38 -9.00 -10.37
CA THR A 428 -4.36 -7.74 -9.62
C THR A 428 -5.78 -7.23 -9.36
N PHE A 429 -6.67 -7.35 -10.34
CA PHE A 429 -8.07 -6.95 -10.21
C PHE A 429 -8.82 -7.78 -9.15
N PHE A 430 -8.81 -9.11 -9.28
CA PHE A 430 -9.63 -9.98 -8.44
C PHE A 430 -8.95 -10.38 -7.11
N GLU A 431 -7.71 -10.87 -7.14
CA GLU A 431 -7.05 -11.39 -5.94
C GLU A 431 -6.54 -10.26 -5.03
N GLU A 432 -5.96 -9.21 -5.61
CA GLU A 432 -5.44 -8.06 -4.85
C GLU A 432 -6.51 -7.01 -4.56
N LYS A 433 -7.75 -7.22 -5.05
CA LYS A 433 -8.92 -6.36 -4.82
C LYS A 433 -8.71 -4.90 -5.24
N LYS A 434 -7.93 -4.69 -6.30
CA LYS A 434 -7.72 -3.38 -6.92
C LYS A 434 -8.78 -3.23 -8.00
N TYR A 435 -9.95 -2.73 -7.66
CA TYR A 435 -11.08 -2.69 -8.60
C TYR A 435 -11.13 -1.43 -9.46
N GLN A 436 -10.25 -0.46 -9.20
CA GLN A 436 -10.05 0.72 -10.02
C GLN A 436 -9.19 0.38 -11.24
N PRO A 437 -9.62 0.66 -12.49
CA PRO A 437 -8.94 0.21 -13.69
C PRO A 437 -7.56 0.87 -13.86
N GLY A 438 -7.41 2.14 -13.46
CA GLY A 438 -6.11 2.81 -13.45
C GLY A 438 -5.15 2.08 -12.51
N MET A 439 -5.54 1.94 -11.24
CA MET A 439 -4.71 1.24 -10.26
C MET A 439 -4.39 -0.21 -10.66
N THR A 440 -5.34 -0.91 -11.28
CA THR A 440 -5.13 -2.28 -11.77
C THR A 440 -4.09 -2.32 -12.88
N LEU A 441 -4.25 -1.48 -13.90
CA LEU A 441 -3.39 -1.45 -15.08
C LEU A 441 -1.93 -1.22 -14.67
N TYR A 442 -1.64 -0.14 -13.95
CA TYR A 442 -0.27 0.21 -13.58
C TYR A 442 0.35 -0.79 -12.58
N ASN A 443 -0.40 -1.25 -11.58
CA ASN A 443 0.13 -2.26 -10.65
C ASN A 443 0.36 -3.62 -11.31
N SER A 444 -0.42 -3.98 -12.33
CA SER A 444 -0.20 -5.21 -13.09
C SER A 444 1.06 -5.15 -13.94
N LYS A 445 1.43 -3.96 -14.46
CA LYS A 445 2.73 -3.73 -15.12
C LYS A 445 3.88 -3.94 -14.13
N ILE A 446 3.79 -3.35 -12.94
CA ILE A 446 4.77 -3.58 -11.86
C ILE A 446 4.86 -5.06 -11.47
N SER A 447 3.71 -5.74 -11.38
CA SER A 447 3.67 -7.18 -11.10
C SER A 447 4.34 -8.01 -12.20
N TYR A 448 4.20 -7.59 -13.46
CA TYR A 448 4.86 -8.24 -14.60
C TYR A 448 6.38 -8.05 -14.55
N ILE A 449 6.83 -6.82 -14.32
CA ILE A 449 8.26 -6.49 -14.17
C ILE A 449 8.86 -7.29 -13.01
N ASN A 450 8.15 -7.45 -11.89
CA ASN A 450 8.61 -8.22 -10.73
C ASN A 450 8.36 -9.74 -10.84
N SER A 451 7.80 -10.23 -11.94
CA SER A 451 7.49 -11.65 -12.13
C SER A 451 8.77 -12.48 -12.24
N GLU A 452 8.68 -13.78 -11.91
CA GLU A 452 9.80 -14.71 -12.09
C GLU A 452 10.22 -14.78 -13.57
N TYR A 453 9.27 -14.72 -14.50
CA TYR A 453 9.55 -14.69 -15.92
C TYR A 453 10.46 -13.51 -16.28
N PHE A 454 10.02 -12.29 -15.95
CA PHE A 454 10.73 -11.09 -16.34
C PHE A 454 12.11 -11.04 -15.68
N GLN A 455 12.19 -11.30 -14.38
CA GLN A 455 13.44 -11.20 -13.60
C GLN A 455 14.50 -12.25 -13.99
N LYS A 456 14.12 -13.42 -14.52
CA LYS A 456 15.06 -14.49 -14.86
C LYS A 456 15.33 -14.65 -16.35
N TYR A 457 14.33 -14.34 -17.19
CA TYR A 457 14.37 -14.70 -18.61
C TYR A 457 14.15 -13.50 -19.54
N SER A 458 13.87 -12.31 -19.00
CA SER A 458 13.66 -11.11 -19.79
C SER A 458 14.42 -9.90 -19.22
N SER A 459 14.28 -8.75 -19.88
CA SER A 459 14.82 -7.47 -19.43
C SER A 459 14.26 -6.33 -20.30
N PHE A 460 14.48 -5.09 -19.88
CA PHE A 460 14.19 -3.92 -20.71
C PHE A 460 15.19 -3.69 -21.86
N GLU A 461 16.20 -4.55 -22.07
CA GLU A 461 16.98 -4.52 -23.32
C GLU A 461 16.18 -5.05 -24.52
N TYR A 462 15.06 -5.71 -24.26
CA TYR A 462 14.15 -6.24 -25.27
C TYR A 462 13.02 -5.24 -25.55
N GLU A 463 13.08 -4.53 -26.68
CA GLU A 463 12.10 -3.50 -27.03
C GLU A 463 10.66 -4.02 -27.12
N TRP A 464 10.43 -5.31 -27.43
CA TRP A 464 9.09 -5.90 -27.43
C TRP A 464 8.48 -6.02 -26.01
N GLU A 465 9.31 -6.15 -24.97
CA GLU A 465 8.86 -6.12 -23.57
C GLU A 465 8.42 -4.71 -23.18
N ARG A 466 9.28 -3.72 -23.46
CA ARG A 466 8.98 -2.29 -23.24
C ARG A 466 7.71 -1.90 -24.00
N LYS A 467 7.60 -2.29 -25.26
CA LYS A 467 6.44 -2.05 -26.13
C LYS A 467 5.14 -2.50 -25.48
N ASN A 468 5.09 -3.76 -25.05
CA ASN A 468 3.88 -4.35 -24.45
C ASN A 468 3.47 -3.63 -23.17
N LEU A 469 4.42 -3.08 -22.41
CA LEU A 469 4.11 -2.29 -21.23
C LEU A 469 3.69 -0.85 -21.58
N LEU A 470 4.26 -0.21 -22.58
CA LEU A 470 3.95 1.19 -22.92
C LEU A 470 2.63 1.35 -23.70
N THR A 471 2.26 0.35 -24.49
CA THR A 471 1.16 0.48 -25.45
C THR A 471 -0.23 0.26 -24.81
N TYR A 472 -0.30 -0.48 -23.70
CA TYR A 472 -1.56 -0.68 -22.98
C TYR A 472 -1.90 0.53 -22.12
N ASN A 473 -2.89 1.31 -22.55
CA ASN A 473 -3.37 2.51 -21.88
C ASN A 473 -4.85 2.35 -21.48
N LEU A 474 -5.30 3.16 -20.52
CA LEU A 474 -6.70 3.20 -20.08
C LEU A 474 -7.43 4.36 -20.75
N LEU A 475 -8.45 4.04 -21.55
CA LEU A 475 -9.52 4.98 -21.88
C LEU A 475 -10.62 4.87 -20.82
N GLY A 476 -10.90 5.95 -20.10
CA GLY A 476 -11.84 5.99 -18.98
C GLY A 476 -11.27 6.71 -17.76
N ASP A 477 -12.11 6.85 -16.74
CA ASP A 477 -11.72 7.38 -15.43
C ASP A 477 -10.83 6.36 -14.67
N PRO A 478 -9.61 6.73 -14.25
CA PRO A 478 -8.71 5.80 -13.55
C PRO A 478 -9.17 5.43 -12.14
N GLU A 479 -9.99 6.26 -11.49
CA GLU A 479 -10.41 6.10 -10.09
C GLU A 479 -11.73 5.34 -9.94
N ILE A 480 -12.49 5.17 -11.02
CA ILE A 480 -13.82 4.53 -10.96
C ILE A 480 -13.73 3.11 -10.38
N ASP A 481 -14.62 2.77 -9.44
CA ASP A 481 -14.64 1.44 -8.82
C ASP A 481 -15.55 0.49 -9.62
N ILE A 482 -14.97 -0.55 -10.25
CA ILE A 482 -15.72 -1.47 -11.10
C ILE A 482 -16.47 -2.48 -10.26
N TYR A 483 -17.78 -2.61 -10.47
CA TYR A 483 -18.61 -3.57 -9.74
C TYR A 483 -18.26 -5.03 -10.10
N THR A 484 -18.20 -5.88 -9.08
CA THR A 484 -18.11 -7.35 -9.21
C THR A 484 -19.30 -8.07 -8.58
N SER A 485 -20.18 -7.33 -7.90
CA SER A 485 -21.44 -7.79 -7.35
C SER A 485 -22.49 -6.68 -7.38
N ILE A 486 -23.73 -7.04 -7.08
CA ILE A 486 -24.81 -6.06 -6.93
C ILE A 486 -24.52 -5.22 -5.67
N PRO A 487 -24.35 -3.88 -5.80
CA PRO A 487 -23.94 -3.06 -4.67
C PRO A 487 -25.01 -3.00 -3.58
N GLN A 488 -24.55 -2.95 -2.33
CA GLN A 488 -25.40 -2.95 -1.14
C GLN A 488 -25.26 -1.67 -0.31
N GLU A 489 -26.27 -1.35 0.50
CA GLU A 489 -26.19 -0.22 1.44
C GLU A 489 -25.21 -0.51 2.58
N ILE A 490 -24.52 0.53 3.04
CA ILE A 490 -23.62 0.44 4.20
C ILE A 490 -24.44 0.60 5.49
N VAL A 491 -24.17 -0.25 6.48
CA VAL A 491 -24.75 -0.11 7.83
C VAL A 491 -24.00 0.99 8.57
N ASN A 492 -24.73 1.85 9.30
CA ASN A 492 -24.12 2.93 10.09
C ASN A 492 -23.02 2.36 11.01
N PRO A 493 -21.74 2.67 10.76
CA PRO A 493 -20.63 2.07 11.50
C PRO A 493 -20.32 2.82 12.80
N PHE A 494 -20.90 4.00 12.99
CA PHE A 494 -20.52 4.91 14.06
C PHE A 494 -21.23 4.56 15.38
N PRO A 495 -20.49 4.47 16.50
CA PRO A 495 -21.09 4.34 17.81
C PRO A 495 -21.86 5.63 18.17
N ASN A 496 -22.76 5.52 19.14
CA ASN A 496 -23.45 6.67 19.72
C ASN A 496 -23.49 6.48 21.25
N PRO A 497 -22.92 7.40 22.05
CA PRO A 497 -22.35 8.69 21.66
C PRO A 497 -20.94 8.61 21.02
N LEU A 498 -20.56 9.71 20.37
CA LEU A 498 -19.18 10.05 19.97
C LEU A 498 -18.76 11.34 20.67
N PHE A 499 -17.52 11.44 21.13
CA PHE A 499 -16.98 12.58 21.88
C PHE A 499 -15.99 13.39 21.04
N GLU A 500 -15.82 14.66 21.38
CA GLU A 500 -14.75 15.48 20.82
C GLU A 500 -13.38 14.87 21.12
N GLY A 501 -12.40 15.05 20.23
CA GLY A 501 -11.09 14.44 20.40
C GLY A 501 -11.04 12.92 20.26
N GLN A 502 -12.16 12.18 20.27
CA GLN A 502 -12.18 10.71 20.32
C GLN A 502 -11.46 10.04 19.14
N PHE A 503 -10.69 8.97 19.44
CA PHE A 503 -10.14 8.06 18.44
C PHE A 503 -11.18 7.03 17.98
N VAL A 504 -11.77 7.27 16.82
CA VAL A 504 -12.78 6.39 16.21
C VAL A 504 -12.09 5.23 15.52
N ASN A 505 -12.52 4.01 15.83
CA ASN A 505 -12.01 2.77 15.23
C ASN A 505 -13.21 1.85 14.92
N VAL A 506 -13.63 1.84 13.66
CA VAL A 506 -14.86 1.18 13.19
C VAL A 506 -14.57 0.21 12.05
N THR A 507 -15.51 -0.68 11.75
CA THR A 507 -15.44 -1.59 10.60
C THR A 507 -16.64 -1.34 9.70
N ILE A 508 -16.39 -1.05 8.43
CA ILE A 508 -17.43 -0.77 7.44
C ILE A 508 -17.97 -2.08 6.87
N LYS A 509 -19.29 -2.23 6.93
CA LYS A 509 -20.01 -3.41 6.45
C LYS A 509 -21.23 -3.02 5.66
N THR A 510 -21.61 -3.89 4.72
CA THR A 510 -22.90 -3.81 4.05
C THR A 510 -24.03 -4.35 4.96
N ASN A 511 -25.28 -4.13 4.55
CA ASN A 511 -26.48 -4.73 5.15
C ASN A 511 -26.39 -6.27 5.27
N ASP A 512 -25.77 -6.94 4.31
CA ASP A 512 -25.53 -8.38 4.25
C ASP A 512 -24.36 -8.84 5.14
N GLN A 513 -23.79 -7.94 5.95
CA GLN A 513 -22.66 -8.19 6.86
C GLN A 513 -21.31 -8.45 6.16
N GLU A 514 -21.24 -8.25 4.85
CA GLU A 514 -20.00 -8.34 4.09
C GLU A 514 -19.08 -7.15 4.41
N LEU A 515 -17.78 -7.44 4.50
CA LEU A 515 -16.77 -6.41 4.72
C LEU A 515 -16.56 -5.63 3.42
N VAL A 516 -16.59 -4.30 3.51
CA VAL A 516 -16.24 -3.43 2.38
C VAL A 516 -14.72 -3.26 2.38
N PRO A 517 -13.96 -3.73 1.38
CA PRO A 517 -12.51 -3.55 1.32
C PRO A 517 -12.16 -2.10 0.95
N PHE A 518 -11.10 -1.57 1.57
CA PHE A 518 -10.58 -0.22 1.32
C PHE A 518 -11.65 0.90 1.27
N PRO A 519 -12.61 0.92 2.23
CA PRO A 519 -13.71 1.86 2.20
C PRO A 519 -13.17 3.28 2.37
N ARG A 520 -13.82 4.23 1.71
CA ARG A 520 -13.55 5.66 1.85
C ARG A 520 -14.62 6.27 2.76
N VAL A 521 -14.19 6.87 3.86
CA VAL A 521 -15.05 7.63 4.77
C VAL A 521 -14.68 9.10 4.65
N HIS A 522 -15.56 9.88 4.05
CA HIS A 522 -15.40 11.31 3.85
C HIS A 522 -16.24 12.08 4.87
N LEU A 523 -15.61 12.91 5.69
CA LEU A 523 -16.23 13.68 6.76
C LEU A 523 -16.14 15.16 6.45
N ARG A 524 -17.27 15.86 6.61
CA ARG A 524 -17.36 17.32 6.53
C ARG A 524 -17.98 17.89 7.77
N THR A 525 -17.43 19.00 8.27
CA THR A 525 -17.99 19.72 9.40
C THR A 525 -18.57 21.07 8.98
N ASN A 526 -19.46 21.62 9.82
CA ASN A 526 -20.12 22.89 9.59
C ASN A 526 -19.19 24.11 9.62
N ASP A 527 -18.00 23.97 10.20
CA ASP A 527 -16.96 25.00 10.29
C ASP A 527 -15.85 24.85 9.23
N GLY A 528 -16.06 24.00 8.22
CA GLY A 528 -15.17 23.89 7.06
C GLY A 528 -14.18 22.73 7.11
N GLY A 529 -14.27 21.84 8.09
CA GLY A 529 -13.50 20.59 8.10
C GLY A 529 -13.87 19.74 6.89
N TYR A 530 -12.84 19.18 6.25
CA TYR A 530 -12.88 18.31 5.09
C TYR A 530 -11.81 17.26 5.30
N ARG A 531 -12.20 16.03 5.62
CA ARG A 531 -11.25 14.93 5.84
C ARG A 531 -11.75 13.66 5.18
N THR A 532 -10.88 13.03 4.40
CA THR A 532 -11.13 11.69 3.88
C THR A 532 -10.19 10.71 4.56
N VAL A 533 -10.72 9.58 5.00
CA VAL A 533 -9.92 8.48 5.57
C VAL A 533 -10.25 7.18 4.86
N TYR A 534 -9.21 6.38 4.65
CA TYR A 534 -9.26 5.11 3.94
C TYR A 534 -9.16 3.97 4.93
N GLY A 535 -10.01 2.97 4.78
CA GLY A 535 -9.92 1.73 5.54
C GLY A 535 -8.92 0.74 4.93
N ASP A 536 -8.61 -0.31 5.69
CA ASP A 536 -7.82 -1.43 5.19
C ASP A 536 -8.66 -2.43 4.36
N ILE A 537 -8.02 -3.49 3.87
CA ILE A 537 -8.67 -4.56 3.10
C ILE A 537 -9.80 -5.28 3.87
N LYS A 538 -9.85 -5.16 5.20
CA LYS A 538 -10.88 -5.73 6.07
C LYS A 538 -11.97 -4.72 6.44
N GLY A 539 -11.95 -3.53 5.81
CA GLY A 539 -12.92 -2.47 6.06
C GLY A 539 -12.70 -1.73 7.37
N LYS A 540 -11.55 -1.88 8.04
CA LYS A 540 -11.27 -1.19 9.30
C LYS A 540 -10.81 0.23 9.03
N VAL A 541 -11.50 1.20 9.61
CA VAL A 541 -11.24 2.63 9.46
C VAL A 541 -10.90 3.23 10.82
N LYS A 542 -9.83 4.03 10.88
CA LYS A 542 -9.38 4.70 12.11
C LYS A 542 -9.15 6.18 11.87
N PHE A 543 -9.65 7.04 12.76
CA PHE A 543 -9.40 8.47 12.71
C PHE A 543 -9.77 9.15 14.03
N ARG A 544 -9.13 10.28 14.33
CA ARG A 544 -9.45 11.12 15.48
C ARG A 544 -10.38 12.28 15.12
N LEU A 545 -11.41 12.49 15.91
CA LEU A 545 -12.27 13.68 15.78
C LEU A 545 -11.53 14.91 16.29
N PRO A 546 -11.69 16.09 15.66
CA PRO A 546 -11.15 17.32 16.19
C PRO A 546 -11.84 17.66 17.51
N VAL A 547 -11.11 18.39 18.35
CA VAL A 547 -11.66 18.93 19.59
C VAL A 547 -12.63 20.06 19.28
N GLY A 548 -13.67 20.18 20.09
CA GLY A 548 -14.84 21.01 19.88
C GLY A 548 -16.07 20.21 19.42
N ILE A 549 -17.24 20.65 19.88
CA ILE A 549 -18.53 20.16 19.42
C ILE A 549 -18.73 20.54 17.94
N LYS A 550 -18.88 19.53 17.09
CA LYS A 550 -19.10 19.71 15.64
C LYS A 550 -20.18 18.79 15.13
N ASN A 551 -20.85 19.23 14.06
CA ASN A 551 -21.77 18.41 13.30
C ASN A 551 -21.02 17.81 12.12
N TYR A 552 -21.03 16.48 12.01
CA TYR A 552 -20.36 15.74 10.96
C TYR A 552 -21.39 15.24 9.95
N ASN A 553 -21.19 15.60 8.69
CA ASN A 553 -21.83 14.94 7.56
C ASN A 553 -20.81 13.95 6.99
N VAL A 554 -21.18 12.67 6.93
CA VAL A 554 -20.30 11.60 6.52
C VAL A 554 -20.82 10.94 5.26
N THR A 555 -20.00 10.87 4.23
CA THR A 555 -20.23 10.06 3.04
C THR A 555 -19.32 8.83 3.10
N ILE A 556 -19.87 7.63 2.94
CA ILE A 556 -19.09 6.40 2.85
C ILE A 556 -19.30 5.78 1.46
N THR A 557 -18.20 5.47 0.79
CA THR A 557 -18.17 4.72 -0.48
C THR A 557 -17.18 3.57 -0.37
N GLY A 558 -17.33 2.55 -1.21
CA GLY A 558 -16.38 1.44 -1.31
C GLY A 558 -16.85 0.39 -2.30
N HIS A 559 -16.04 -0.65 -2.47
CA HIS A 559 -16.30 -1.66 -3.48
C HIS A 559 -17.61 -2.42 -3.24
N ASN A 560 -18.43 -2.55 -4.29
CA ASN A 560 -19.78 -3.12 -4.23
C ASN A 560 -20.68 -2.51 -3.13
N ALA A 561 -20.46 -1.24 -2.80
CA ALA A 561 -21.29 -0.52 -1.84
C ALA A 561 -21.95 0.70 -2.48
N LEU A 562 -23.23 0.91 -2.16
CA LEU A 562 -23.93 2.15 -2.49
C LEU A 562 -23.40 3.29 -1.62
N LYS A 563 -23.18 4.46 -2.24
CA LYS A 563 -22.81 5.68 -1.53
C LYS A 563 -23.83 5.95 -0.42
N SER A 564 -23.37 5.87 0.82
CA SER A 564 -24.21 5.99 2.00
C SER A 564 -23.87 7.26 2.77
N ASN A 565 -24.89 7.99 3.23
CA ASN A 565 -24.69 9.24 3.97
C ASN A 565 -25.16 9.06 5.42
N PHE A 566 -24.34 9.51 6.36
CA PHE A 566 -24.63 9.51 7.79
C PHE A 566 -24.39 10.91 8.36
N ASN A 567 -24.90 11.13 9.56
CA ASN A 567 -24.57 12.31 10.35
C ASN A 567 -24.46 11.94 11.83
N PHE A 568 -23.64 12.70 12.55
CA PHE A 568 -23.57 12.67 14.00
C PHE A 568 -23.04 14.01 14.53
N THR A 569 -23.24 14.26 15.81
CA THR A 569 -22.70 15.41 16.52
C THR A 569 -21.79 14.90 17.62
N SER A 570 -20.56 15.41 17.71
CA SER A 570 -19.69 15.09 18.85
C SER A 570 -20.23 15.72 20.13
N LEU A 571 -20.14 15.00 21.23
CA LEU A 571 -20.43 15.51 22.57
C LEU A 571 -19.16 16.06 23.22
N PRO A 572 -19.28 17.04 24.13
CA PRO A 572 -18.13 17.49 24.91
C PRO A 572 -17.67 16.37 25.85
N ASP A 573 -16.37 16.29 26.06
CA ASP A 573 -15.78 15.40 27.04
C ASP A 573 -15.47 16.19 28.31
N ASN A 574 -16.14 15.83 29.41
CA ASN A 574 -16.02 16.49 30.71
C ASN A 574 -15.60 15.51 31.80
N GLU A 575 -15.22 14.29 31.43
CA GLU A 575 -14.78 13.27 32.37
C GLU A 575 -13.25 13.34 32.47
N ASP A 576 -12.73 13.30 33.69
CA ASP A 576 -11.27 13.26 33.88
C ASP A 576 -10.72 11.90 33.40
N PRO A 577 -9.53 11.86 32.78
CA PRO A 577 -8.87 10.60 32.47
C PRO A 577 -8.52 9.84 33.75
N GLU A 578 -8.37 8.51 33.66
CA GLU A 578 -8.04 7.64 34.80
C GLU A 578 -6.58 7.17 34.72
N PHE A 579 -5.79 7.42 35.76
CA PHE A 579 -4.50 6.75 35.97
C PHE A 579 -4.72 5.41 36.67
N MET A 580 -4.52 4.31 35.96
CA MET A 580 -4.95 2.98 36.40
C MET A 580 -3.98 2.35 37.40
N LYS A 581 -2.69 2.30 37.05
CA LYS A 581 -1.65 1.70 37.89
C LYS A 581 -0.25 2.03 37.37
N MET A 582 0.72 1.87 38.27
CA MET A 582 2.13 1.85 37.95
C MET A 582 2.79 0.57 38.48
N TRP A 583 3.68 -0.04 37.71
CA TRP A 583 4.49 -1.17 38.15
C TRP A 583 5.92 -1.10 37.61
N LYS A 584 6.85 -1.78 38.27
CA LYS A 584 8.27 -1.79 37.89
C LYS A 584 8.70 -3.13 37.28
N PHE A 585 9.68 -3.08 36.40
CA PHE A 585 10.36 -4.26 35.86
C PHE A 585 11.88 -4.04 35.78
N PRO A 586 12.70 -5.03 36.19
CA PRO A 586 12.32 -6.26 36.89
C PRO A 586 11.87 -5.98 38.33
N GLU A 587 11.07 -6.88 38.91
CA GLU A 587 10.51 -6.71 40.26
C GLU A 587 11.59 -6.66 41.35
N GLN A 588 12.68 -7.41 41.15
CA GLN A 588 13.90 -7.37 41.98
C GLN A 588 15.11 -6.98 41.12
N PRO A 589 15.36 -5.67 40.93
CA PRO A 589 16.46 -5.21 40.10
C PRO A 589 17.82 -5.43 40.77
N SER A 590 18.82 -5.73 39.93
CA SER A 590 20.23 -5.81 40.31
C SER A 590 21.01 -4.65 39.71
N VAL A 591 22.26 -4.46 40.12
CA VAL A 591 23.21 -3.49 39.53
C VAL A 591 23.41 -3.63 38.02
N SER A 592 22.96 -4.73 37.42
CA SER A 592 23.08 -4.99 35.99
C SER A 592 21.82 -4.64 35.19
N ASN A 593 20.70 -4.36 35.87
CA ASN A 593 19.41 -4.10 35.25
C ASN A 593 19.13 -2.59 35.18
N ASN A 594 18.55 -2.16 34.07
CA ASN A 594 17.77 -0.92 34.06
C ASN A 594 16.44 -1.17 34.79
N ILE A 595 15.83 -0.11 35.29
CA ILE A 595 14.54 -0.18 35.95
C ILE A 595 13.53 0.51 35.05
N LEU A 596 12.54 -0.25 34.60
CA LEU A 596 11.42 0.26 33.82
C LEU A 596 10.24 0.48 34.76
N PHE A 597 9.64 1.66 34.72
CA PHE A 597 8.33 1.91 35.31
C PHE A 597 7.32 1.97 34.18
N HIS A 598 6.33 1.08 34.23
CA HIS A 598 5.18 1.09 33.34
C HIS A 598 4.05 1.87 33.99
N LEU A 599 3.45 2.76 33.22
CA LEU A 599 2.36 3.64 33.61
C LEU A 599 1.18 3.32 32.70
N GLU A 600 0.05 2.89 33.27
CA GLU A 600 -1.17 2.64 32.50
C GLU A 600 -2.19 3.75 32.80
N ALA A 601 -2.63 4.46 31.76
CA ALA A 601 -3.64 5.51 31.82
C ALA A 601 -4.68 5.28 30.73
N ILE A 602 -5.95 5.51 31.06
CA ILE A 602 -7.06 5.33 30.12
C ILE A 602 -7.99 6.53 30.16
N ASP A 603 -8.59 6.80 29.00
CA ASP A 603 -9.80 7.60 28.92
C ASP A 603 -10.77 6.92 27.95
N ARG A 604 -12.07 7.00 28.26
CA ARG A 604 -13.14 6.33 27.49
C ARG A 604 -13.82 7.26 26.49
N SER A 605 -13.48 8.54 26.51
CA SER A 605 -14.10 9.59 25.71
C SER A 605 -13.10 10.09 24.65
N SER A 606 -12.37 11.17 24.91
CA SER A 606 -11.43 11.79 23.97
C SER A 606 -10.10 11.04 23.83
N GLY A 607 -9.75 10.17 24.79
CA GLY A 607 -8.49 9.43 24.85
C GLY A 607 -7.35 10.23 25.49
N ILE A 608 -6.26 9.55 25.85
CA ILE A 608 -5.11 10.19 26.50
C ILE A 608 -4.34 11.07 25.49
N GLU A 609 -4.18 12.35 25.80
CA GLU A 609 -3.29 13.27 25.07
C GLU A 609 -1.85 13.13 25.57
N GLY A 610 -1.67 13.06 26.89
CA GLY A 610 -0.33 12.99 27.44
C GLY A 610 -0.27 12.58 28.90
N VAL A 611 0.91 12.07 29.28
CA VAL A 611 1.27 11.72 30.65
C VAL A 611 2.58 12.43 30.99
N TYR A 612 2.52 13.29 32.00
CA TYR A 612 3.63 14.12 32.46
C TYR A 612 4.03 13.65 33.85
N THR A 613 5.24 13.14 33.99
CA THR A 613 5.71 12.53 35.22
C THR A 613 6.90 13.28 35.79
N TYR A 614 6.77 13.68 37.05
CA TYR A 614 7.82 14.28 37.84
C TYR A 614 8.31 13.25 38.85
N LEU A 615 9.55 12.80 38.69
CA LEU A 615 10.17 11.77 39.50
C LEU A 615 11.21 12.38 40.45
N THR A 616 11.13 12.06 41.73
CA THR A 616 12.10 12.50 42.74
C THR A 616 12.52 11.37 43.68
N THR A 617 13.66 11.56 44.35
CA THR A 617 14.12 10.74 45.46
C THR A 617 14.34 11.53 46.75
N ASP A 618 14.06 12.84 46.74
CA ASP A 618 14.39 13.77 47.82
C ASP A 618 13.21 14.68 48.23
N SER A 619 11.98 14.19 48.06
CA SER A 619 10.74 14.91 48.36
C SER A 619 10.64 16.22 47.59
N PHE A 620 10.89 16.13 46.28
CA PHE A 620 10.80 17.22 45.31
C PHE A 620 11.62 18.44 45.73
N GLN A 621 12.87 18.22 46.15
CA GLN A 621 13.90 19.27 46.15
C GLN A 621 14.61 19.32 44.79
N ASN A 622 14.72 18.15 44.14
CA ASN A 622 15.11 17.96 42.75
C ASN A 622 14.19 16.91 42.12
N TYR A 623 13.87 17.07 40.83
CA TYR A 623 13.11 16.07 40.09
C TYR A 623 13.58 15.94 38.64
N GLU A 624 13.25 14.79 38.05
CA GLU A 624 13.35 14.53 36.61
C GLU A 624 11.96 14.60 35.99
N GLU A 625 11.85 15.32 34.88
CA GLU A 625 10.61 15.45 34.10
C GLU A 625 10.61 14.45 32.95
N TYR A 626 9.53 13.68 32.81
CA TYR A 626 9.27 12.77 31.71
C TYR A 626 7.94 13.13 31.06
N GLN A 627 7.97 13.47 29.77
CA GLN A 627 6.79 13.80 28.99
C GLN A 627 6.52 12.72 27.94
N PHE A 628 5.30 12.18 27.97
CA PHE A 628 4.76 11.31 26.92
C PHE A 628 3.52 11.97 26.33
N THR A 629 3.47 12.11 25.01
CA THR A 629 2.31 12.68 24.32
C THR A 629 1.91 11.79 23.16
N ASN A 630 0.62 11.50 23.03
CA ASN A 630 0.07 10.83 21.86
C ASN A 630 -0.12 11.86 20.73
N GLY A 631 0.35 11.52 19.53
CA GLY A 631 0.00 12.26 18.32
C GLY A 631 -1.47 12.08 17.91
N PHE A 632 -1.95 12.90 16.98
CA PHE A 632 -3.37 12.89 16.56
C PHE A 632 -3.88 11.53 16.03
N THR A 633 -2.99 10.66 15.53
CA THR A 633 -3.33 9.32 15.03
C THR A 633 -3.02 8.19 16.02
N GLU A 634 -2.51 8.51 17.20
CA GLU A 634 -2.09 7.57 18.23
C GLU A 634 -3.13 7.54 19.34
N ASN A 635 -3.18 6.45 20.11
CA ASN A 635 -4.09 6.31 21.25
C ASN A 635 -3.50 5.33 22.26
N GLU A 636 -2.22 5.53 22.60
CA GLU A 636 -1.50 4.68 23.54
C GLU A 636 -2.05 4.89 24.96
N THR A 637 -2.10 3.80 25.72
CA THR A 637 -2.55 3.76 27.11
C THR A 637 -1.45 3.34 28.06
N ASP A 638 -0.31 2.88 27.54
CA ASP A 638 0.81 2.34 28.30
C ASP A 638 2.09 3.13 28.00
N PHE A 639 2.69 3.70 29.04
CA PHE A 639 3.88 4.53 28.95
C PHE A 639 5.01 3.94 29.80
N ILE A 640 6.26 4.17 29.39
CA ILE A 640 7.42 3.53 30.04
C ILE A 640 8.49 4.55 30.35
N ILE A 641 8.80 4.71 31.64
CA ILE A 641 9.97 5.44 32.13
C ILE A 641 11.13 4.46 32.32
N ASN A 642 12.29 4.77 31.75
CA ASN A 642 13.48 3.93 31.84
C ASN A 642 14.55 4.61 32.67
N LEU A 643 14.75 4.13 33.90
CA LEU A 643 15.88 4.55 34.73
C LEU A 643 17.11 3.70 34.44
N ASN A 644 18.23 4.39 34.28
CA ASN A 644 19.54 3.78 34.17
C ASN A 644 19.88 2.94 35.42
N LYS A 645 20.90 2.10 35.28
CA LYS A 645 21.39 1.23 36.36
C LYS A 645 21.73 2.03 37.61
N LEU A 646 21.27 1.54 38.75
CA LEU A 646 21.52 2.14 40.06
C LEU A 646 22.60 1.38 40.83
N ASP A 647 23.33 2.10 41.68
CA ASP A 647 24.27 1.53 42.63
C ASP A 647 23.54 0.73 43.73
N PRO A 648 24.24 -0.15 44.48
CA PRO A 648 23.64 -0.83 45.63
C PRO A 648 23.12 0.16 46.69
N GLY A 649 21.85 0.00 47.06
CA GLY A 649 21.19 0.91 47.99
C GLY A 649 19.68 0.68 48.06
N GLU A 650 19.04 1.38 49.00
CA GLU A 650 17.59 1.50 49.10
C GLU A 650 17.20 2.87 48.54
N TYR A 651 16.34 2.87 47.52
CA TYR A 651 15.84 4.07 46.86
C TYR A 651 14.34 4.17 47.10
N LYS A 652 13.92 5.38 47.45
CA LYS A 652 12.51 5.74 47.56
C LYS A 652 12.20 6.69 46.40
N PHE A 653 11.45 6.21 45.42
CA PHE A 653 11.01 7.01 44.29
C PHE A 653 9.60 7.54 44.56
N GLU A 654 9.44 8.85 44.48
CA GLU A 654 8.16 9.54 44.57
C GLU A 654 7.83 10.10 43.18
N PHE A 655 6.61 9.83 42.72
CA PHE A 655 6.12 10.22 41.40
C PHE A 655 4.92 11.14 41.59
N LEU A 656 4.94 12.29 40.92
CA LEU A 656 3.77 13.12 40.68
C LEU A 656 3.45 13.02 39.19
N ILE A 657 2.31 12.43 38.86
CA ILE A 657 1.91 12.11 37.50
C ILE A 657 0.68 12.94 37.17
N PHE A 658 0.75 13.71 36.08
CA PHE A 658 -0.41 14.36 35.48
C PHE A 658 -0.81 13.59 34.23
N THR A 659 -2.06 13.16 34.18
CA THR A 659 -2.65 12.52 33.01
C THR A 659 -3.64 13.50 32.41
N ARG A 660 -3.48 13.80 31.12
CA ARG A 660 -4.32 14.72 30.37
C ARG A 660 -4.95 14.03 29.17
N ASP A 661 -6.23 14.30 28.94
CA ASP A 661 -6.96 13.84 27.76
C ASP A 661 -6.94 14.89 26.63
N TYR A 662 -7.52 14.56 25.47
CA TYR A 662 -7.59 15.52 24.35
C TYR A 662 -8.60 16.65 24.55
N ALA A 663 -9.52 16.55 25.51
CA ALA A 663 -10.41 17.65 25.88
C ALA A 663 -9.81 18.58 26.94
N ASN A 664 -8.54 18.36 27.31
CA ASN A 664 -7.79 19.10 28.32
C ASN A 664 -8.31 18.91 29.75
N ASN A 665 -9.08 17.86 30.02
CA ASN A 665 -9.32 17.39 31.39
C ASN A 665 -8.05 16.74 31.90
N THR A 666 -7.66 17.07 33.13
CA THR A 666 -6.37 16.66 33.68
C THR A 666 -6.51 16.27 35.14
N ILE A 667 -6.02 15.09 35.48
CA ILE A 667 -5.93 14.61 36.86
C ILE A 667 -4.48 14.49 37.28
N ASN A 668 -4.20 14.69 38.57
CA ASN A 668 -2.92 14.36 39.17
C ASN A 668 -3.01 13.08 40.02
N SER A 669 -1.91 12.36 40.11
CA SER A 669 -1.79 11.15 40.90
C SER A 669 -0.40 11.05 41.50
N SER A 670 -0.33 10.80 42.81
CA SER A 670 0.93 10.62 43.52
C SER A 670 1.17 9.15 43.82
N TRP A 671 2.37 8.66 43.53
CA TRP A 671 2.77 7.28 43.76
C TRP A 671 4.14 7.21 44.42
N GLU A 672 4.35 6.18 45.24
CA GLU A 672 5.61 5.91 45.89
C GLU A 672 6.04 4.47 45.59
N VAL A 673 7.28 4.30 45.12
CA VAL A 673 7.85 2.98 44.84
C VAL A 673 9.21 2.84 45.50
N GLN A 674 9.34 1.82 46.34
CA GLN A 674 10.61 1.45 46.94
C GLN A 674 11.36 0.46 46.05
N VAL A 675 12.65 0.71 45.86
CA VAL A 675 13.56 -0.14 45.09
C VAL A 675 14.78 -0.46 45.94
N VAL A 676 15.10 -1.75 46.06
CA VAL A 676 16.29 -2.23 46.76
C VAL A 676 17.23 -2.87 45.75
N ILE A 677 18.43 -2.31 45.62
CA ILE A 677 19.52 -2.87 44.82
C ILE A 677 20.49 -3.54 45.78
N ASN A 678 20.49 -4.86 45.78
CA ASN A 678 21.37 -5.64 46.65
C ASN A 678 22.82 -5.55 46.19
N ILE A 679 23.74 -5.54 47.16
CA ILE A 679 25.18 -5.66 46.88
C ILE A 679 25.42 -6.98 46.13
N PRO A 680 26.12 -6.96 44.98
CA PRO A 680 26.39 -8.17 44.22
C PRO A 680 27.12 -9.21 45.06
N ILE A 681 26.66 -10.47 45.02
CA ILE A 681 27.34 -11.59 45.70
C ILE A 681 28.81 -11.70 45.27
N THR A 682 29.13 -11.30 44.04
CA THR A 682 30.50 -11.24 43.50
C THR A 682 31.47 -10.41 44.36
N ASN A 683 31.00 -9.37 45.06
CA ASN A 683 31.84 -8.58 45.98
C ASN A 683 32.31 -9.41 47.19
N PHE A 684 31.55 -10.42 47.59
CA PHE A 684 31.90 -11.32 48.69
C PHE A 684 32.71 -12.54 48.25
N VAL A 685 32.67 -12.90 46.96
CA VAL A 685 33.41 -14.04 46.40
C VAL A 685 34.92 -13.84 46.53
N LEU A 686 35.42 -12.63 46.30
CA LEU A 686 36.85 -12.33 46.41
C LEU A 686 37.34 -12.43 47.86
N LEU A 687 36.55 -11.92 48.81
CA LEU A 687 36.79 -12.02 50.25
C LEU A 687 36.79 -13.48 50.71
N ALA A 688 35.78 -14.27 50.31
CA ALA A 688 35.71 -15.69 50.63
C ALA A 688 36.89 -16.47 50.03
N ALA A 689 37.30 -16.16 48.79
CA ALA A 689 38.46 -16.76 48.16
C ALA A 689 39.76 -16.47 48.94
N VAL A 690 39.94 -15.23 49.44
CA VAL A 690 41.09 -14.87 50.29
C VAL A 690 41.07 -15.67 51.60
N PHE A 691 39.94 -15.79 52.29
CA PHE A 691 39.84 -16.59 53.51
C PHE A 691 40.12 -18.08 53.26
N ILE A 692 39.65 -18.63 52.15
CA ILE A 692 39.92 -20.02 51.75
C ILE A 692 41.42 -20.21 51.48
N ILE A 693 42.07 -19.27 50.78
CA ILE A 693 43.52 -19.32 50.52
C ILE A 693 44.32 -19.23 51.81
N ILE A 694 43.94 -18.33 52.73
CA ILE A 694 44.58 -18.21 54.06
C ILE A 694 44.40 -19.51 54.85
N GLY A 695 43.21 -20.11 54.84
CA GLY A 695 42.94 -21.39 55.48
C GLY A 695 43.76 -22.54 54.89
N LEU A 696 43.84 -22.64 53.57
CA LEU A 696 44.64 -23.66 52.89
C LEU A 696 46.14 -23.48 53.14
N THR A 697 46.64 -22.25 53.15
CA THR A 697 48.06 -21.96 53.42
C THR A 697 48.44 -22.21 54.87
N THR A 698 47.58 -21.91 55.84
CA THR A 698 47.82 -22.24 57.25
C THR A 698 47.80 -23.75 57.48
N VAL A 699 46.84 -24.49 56.91
CA VAL A 699 46.79 -25.96 57.00
C VAL A 699 48.02 -26.58 56.33
N SER A 700 48.41 -26.11 55.15
CA SER A 700 49.62 -26.58 54.45
C SER A 700 50.89 -26.31 55.26
N SER A 701 51.02 -25.10 55.82
CA SER A 701 52.15 -24.73 56.69
C SER A 701 52.20 -25.58 57.97
N TYR A 702 51.04 -25.87 58.57
CA TYR A 702 50.94 -26.74 59.73
C TYR A 702 51.36 -28.19 59.42
N ILE A 703 50.94 -28.73 58.27
CA ILE A 703 51.36 -30.07 57.81
C ILE A 703 52.88 -30.11 57.53
N ILE A 704 53.45 -29.06 56.93
CA ILE A 704 54.90 -28.94 56.71
C ILE A 704 55.63 -28.91 58.04
N ILE A 705 55.19 -28.10 59.01
CA ILE A 705 55.79 -28.01 60.34
C ILE A 705 55.72 -29.37 61.05
N LEU A 706 54.57 -30.06 61.02
CA LEU A 706 54.42 -31.41 61.58
C LEU A 706 55.38 -32.41 60.92
N ASN A 707 55.53 -32.38 59.60
CA ASN A 707 56.44 -33.26 58.89
C ASN A 707 57.92 -32.93 59.14
N VAL A 708 58.28 -31.66 59.31
CA VAL A 708 59.63 -31.25 59.73
C VAL A 708 59.89 -31.67 61.17
N ARG A 709 58.89 -31.59 62.07
CA ARG A 709 58.99 -32.06 63.46
C ARG A 709 59.17 -33.57 63.54
N ASN A 710 58.39 -34.33 62.78
CA ASN A 710 58.52 -35.78 62.68
C ASN A 710 59.84 -36.17 61.98
N GLY A 711 60.28 -35.41 60.97
CA GLY A 711 61.56 -35.60 60.29
C GLY A 711 62.75 -35.33 61.22
N THR A 712 62.67 -34.30 62.06
CA THR A 712 63.70 -33.99 63.07
C THR A 712 63.69 -34.98 64.23
N GLU A 713 62.54 -35.53 64.64
CA GLU A 713 62.49 -36.66 65.58
C GLU A 713 63.10 -37.95 64.99
N ASN A 714 62.83 -38.24 63.72
CA ASN A 714 63.43 -39.38 63.03
C ASN A 714 64.95 -39.21 62.83
N LEU A 715 65.42 -37.99 62.51
CA LEU A 715 66.85 -37.65 62.48
C LEU A 715 67.51 -37.74 63.87
N ARG A 716 66.79 -37.37 64.94
CA ARG A 716 67.25 -37.55 66.33
C ARG A 716 67.32 -39.03 66.75
N LYS A 717 66.48 -39.90 66.20
CA LYS A 717 66.58 -41.35 66.39
C LYS A 717 67.77 -41.93 65.63
N LEU A 718 68.01 -41.49 64.39
CA LEU A 718 69.16 -41.91 63.58
C LEU A 718 70.52 -41.44 64.14
N THR A 719 70.60 -40.28 64.80
CA THR A 719 71.84 -39.80 65.46
C THR A 719 72.12 -40.48 66.81
N LYS A 720 71.18 -41.28 67.34
CA LYS A 720 71.43 -42.18 68.48
C LYS A 720 71.89 -43.57 68.05
N GLU A 721 71.98 -43.84 66.75
CA GLU A 721 72.50 -45.07 66.14
C GLU A 721 73.73 -44.80 65.25
N VAL A 722 74.56 -43.81 65.64
CA VAL A 722 75.93 -43.60 65.12
C VAL A 722 76.93 -44.04 66.18
#